data_AF-A0A5B2VM81-F1
#
_entry.id   AF-A0A5B2VM81-F1
#
_cell.length_a   1.000
_cell.length_b   1.000
_cell.length_c   1.000
_cell.angle_alpha   90.00
_cell.angle_beta   90.00
_cell.angle_gamma   90.00
#
_symmetry.space_group_name_H-M   'P 1'
#
loop_
_entity.id
_entity.type
_entity.pdbx_description
1 polymer ?
#
loop_
_entity_poly.entity_id
_entity_poly.type
_entity_poly.pdbx_seq_one_letter_code
_entity_poly.pdbx_strand_id
1 'polypeptide(L)'
;MTYSKITIQVPVKTEDATSVEVVIAASSKKAPLTEIGLLEAKEYGEAVIQISEGCSYEYAVTAGYDLAGDNRIVRSSSLRKSAGSIHPNIYVGTLTIDVMDLSRKEKCGEIQLEVRSIKTDYRTDYRYMLEEITEKCTELLMQQHAPIHQYFTIDFNKDALTLYQRFSFIKSILDTDEFNDAVHRILLSPVTNWEETEVERNISNVKRINSKILHQMARAVNRIDLSEQHYLKNKLKSIPEKVKVNYKKETTDTPENRFVRYALSHFRQFCGDFLNHLKEDNRLKREAQLLEDKLGRLLSHAVFKTVSTISTLPLNSPVLQRKAGYREVLRTWLMFDLAAKLVWKGGDDVYEGGKKDVAVLYEYWLFFKLIDIIGEVFKLQGTDVKKLIELTKDGLGLKLKQGEYLPITGVFESKIRRLQIQFSYNRTFRGDKQYPHGGSWTTNLRPDYTLSIWPSDITQETAEQEELIVHIHFDAKYKVKDAKEIFETDINLNEEKELQSKGTFKRADLLKMHTYRDAIRRTGGAYILYPGDNSTEKRGFHEILPGLGAFCIKPSKTNSNGVNALKAFLEEIAIHLVNRASQRELMAFRVYDTHKNNNSSQVNEQLPEASGLNRGLMPDDTFVLVGYYKSQAHLNWIIKHNLYNTRMTLADDGMQLRPQTVGAKYLLLYTGREKVANKLFKLKMDGPRIFSKKELVSKGYPTKPRERLYLVFEIEQEIEKEFENVAWKIGELANYPKKHGLPFHTSLTEVMQVVIRP
;
A
#
# COMPACT_ATOMS: atom_id res chain seq x y z
N MET A 1 36.56 -12.56 28.19
CA MET A 1 35.70 -11.98 27.14
C MET A 1 34.26 -12.16 27.61
N THR A 2 33.59 -11.09 28.02
CA THR A 2 32.37 -11.16 28.82
C THR A 2 31.15 -11.02 27.92
N TYR A 3 30.39 -12.10 27.76
CA TYR A 3 29.04 -12.06 27.20
C TYR A 3 28.14 -11.27 28.18
N SER A 4 27.22 -10.45 27.67
CA SER A 4 26.24 -9.78 28.52
C SER A 4 25.36 -10.83 29.18
N LYS A 5 25.27 -10.77 30.51
CA LYS A 5 24.54 -11.70 31.36
C LYS A 5 23.71 -10.90 32.36
N ILE A 6 22.43 -11.21 32.45
CA ILE A 6 21.50 -10.60 33.43
C ILE A 6 20.94 -11.71 34.32
N THR A 7 20.84 -11.43 35.61
CA THR A 7 20.29 -12.35 36.61
C THR A 7 19.02 -11.75 37.18
N ILE A 8 17.97 -12.56 37.27
CA ILE A 8 16.61 -12.12 37.52
C ILE A 8 16.07 -12.95 38.68
N GLN A 9 15.58 -12.27 39.72
CA GLN A 9 14.91 -12.93 40.84
C GLN A 9 13.41 -12.92 40.57
N VAL A 10 12.85 -14.09 40.24
CA VAL A 10 11.43 -14.25 39.94
C VAL A 10 10.70 -14.65 41.23
N PRO A 11 9.72 -13.87 41.72
CA PRO A 11 8.92 -14.28 42.87
C PRO A 11 8.07 -15.49 42.50
N VAL A 12 8.09 -16.53 43.34
CA VAL A 12 7.32 -17.76 43.14
C VAL A 12 6.38 -18.03 44.30
N LYS A 13 5.22 -18.61 44.01
CA LYS A 13 4.24 -19.03 45.02
C LYS A 13 4.41 -20.52 45.34
N THR A 14 5.47 -20.86 46.07
CA THR A 14 5.73 -22.23 46.53
C THR A 14 6.01 -22.27 48.03
N GLU A 15 5.68 -23.38 48.70
CA GLU A 15 5.94 -23.57 50.14
C GLU A 15 7.44 -23.61 50.49
N ASP A 16 8.29 -23.98 49.53
CA ASP A 16 9.71 -24.28 49.73
C ASP A 16 10.68 -23.15 49.32
N ALA A 17 10.21 -22.12 48.61
CA ALA A 17 11.05 -21.02 48.11
C ALA A 17 10.24 -19.73 47.87
N THR A 18 10.83 -18.57 48.19
CA THR A 18 10.24 -17.23 47.98
C THR A 18 10.61 -16.61 46.63
N SER A 19 11.73 -17.02 46.02
CA SER A 19 12.16 -16.56 44.69
C SER A 19 13.00 -17.61 43.97
N VAL A 20 12.94 -17.60 42.64
CA VAL A 20 13.73 -18.44 41.74
C VAL A 20 14.67 -17.56 40.94
N GLU A 21 15.95 -17.95 40.88
CA GLU A 21 16.94 -17.26 40.05
C GLU A 21 16.84 -17.75 38.60
N VAL A 22 16.65 -16.80 37.68
CA VAL A 22 16.72 -17.00 36.23
C VAL A 22 17.87 -16.16 35.68
N VAL A 23 18.79 -16.82 35.00
CA VAL A 23 19.95 -16.22 34.34
C VAL A 23 19.72 -16.22 32.84
N ILE A 24 19.93 -15.08 32.19
CA ILE A 24 19.86 -14.95 30.73
C ILE A 24 21.19 -14.42 30.21
N ALA A 25 21.72 -15.04 29.15
CA ALA A 25 22.96 -14.63 28.49
C ALA A 25 22.75 -14.48 26.97
N ALA A 26 23.39 -13.48 26.37
CA ALA A 26 23.36 -13.30 24.92
C ALA A 26 24.19 -14.39 24.20
N SER A 27 23.61 -15.07 23.21
CA SER A 27 24.33 -16.12 22.45
C SER A 27 25.37 -15.57 21.47
N SER A 28 25.34 -14.27 21.19
CA SER A 28 26.31 -13.60 20.31
C SER A 28 26.51 -12.13 20.68
N LYS A 29 27.64 -11.53 20.26
CA LYS A 29 27.92 -10.10 20.47
C LYS A 29 26.92 -9.16 19.76
N LYS A 30 26.19 -9.66 18.75
CA LYS A 30 25.19 -8.89 18.00
C LYS A 30 23.79 -8.95 18.66
N ALA A 31 23.61 -9.76 19.70
CA ALA A 31 22.36 -9.88 20.43
C ALA A 31 22.36 -8.93 21.64
N PRO A 32 21.71 -7.75 21.57
CA PRO A 32 21.66 -6.85 22.70
C PRO A 32 20.85 -7.49 23.84
N LEU A 33 21.39 -7.40 25.05
CA LEU A 33 20.72 -7.77 26.30
C LEU A 33 20.98 -6.63 27.26
N THR A 34 19.94 -5.84 27.57
CA THR A 34 20.08 -4.61 28.34
C THR A 34 19.00 -4.51 29.42
N GLU A 35 19.36 -3.88 30.53
CA GLU A 35 18.44 -3.52 31.61
C GLU A 35 18.18 -2.02 31.55
N ILE A 36 16.91 -1.61 31.49
CA ILE A 36 16.51 -0.20 31.55
C ILE A 36 16.10 0.19 32.97
N GLY A 37 16.13 1.49 33.30
CA GLY A 37 15.76 1.95 34.64
C GLY A 37 14.29 1.67 34.97
N LEU A 38 13.97 1.39 36.24
CA LEU A 38 12.59 1.16 36.70
C LEU A 38 11.62 2.32 36.37
N LEU A 39 12.13 3.56 36.32
CA LEU A 39 11.35 4.74 35.92
C LEU A 39 11.04 4.73 34.42
N GLU A 40 12.02 4.38 33.58
CA GLU A 40 11.88 4.28 32.13
C GLU A 40 10.95 3.11 31.73
N ALA A 41 11.11 1.95 32.37
CA ALA A 41 10.23 0.80 32.18
C ALA A 41 8.78 1.12 32.56
N LYS A 42 8.58 1.86 33.65
CA LYS A 42 7.25 2.37 34.04
C LYS A 42 6.71 3.37 33.04
N GLU A 43 7.52 4.30 32.54
CA GLU A 43 7.08 5.31 31.57
C GLU A 43 6.53 4.68 30.28
N TYR A 44 7.20 3.64 29.76
CA TYR A 44 6.79 2.97 28.52
C TYR A 44 5.88 1.74 28.73
N GLY A 45 5.64 1.33 29.97
CA GLY A 45 4.87 0.12 30.29
C GLY A 45 5.55 -1.16 29.80
N GLU A 46 6.87 -1.21 29.80
CA GLU A 46 7.67 -2.33 29.27
C GLU A 46 8.31 -3.16 30.38
N ALA A 47 8.73 -4.37 30.04
CA ALA A 47 9.58 -5.13 30.95
C ALA A 47 10.98 -4.48 31.09
N VAL A 48 11.54 -4.57 32.28
CA VAL A 48 12.86 -3.99 32.63
C VAL A 48 13.99 -4.57 31.78
N ILE A 49 13.85 -5.83 31.38
CA ILE A 49 14.88 -6.57 30.65
C ILE A 49 14.49 -6.61 29.19
N GLN A 50 15.41 -6.15 28.36
CA GLN A 50 15.20 -5.91 26.94
C GLN A 50 16.06 -6.86 26.12
N ILE A 51 15.43 -7.59 25.21
CA ILE A 51 16.02 -8.47 24.23
C ILE A 51 15.61 -8.03 22.82
N SER A 52 16.16 -8.62 21.76
CA SER A 52 15.87 -8.22 20.38
C SER A 52 15.33 -9.38 19.55
N GLU A 53 14.43 -9.06 18.62
CA GLU A 53 13.95 -10.00 17.61
C GLU A 53 15.11 -10.53 16.74
N GLY A 54 14.94 -11.71 16.14
CA GLY A 54 15.95 -12.34 15.28
C GLY A 54 17.27 -12.77 15.97
N CYS A 55 17.38 -12.56 17.29
CA CYS A 55 18.52 -12.99 18.10
C CYS A 55 18.19 -14.24 18.92
N SER A 56 19.23 -14.88 19.47
CA SER A 56 19.09 -16.01 20.39
C SER A 56 19.76 -15.72 21.72
N TYR A 57 19.16 -16.22 22.80
CA TYR A 57 19.63 -16.06 24.17
C TYR A 57 19.65 -17.42 24.85
N GLU A 58 20.65 -17.66 25.69
CA GLU A 58 20.71 -18.85 26.55
C GLU A 58 20.12 -18.49 27.91
N TYR A 59 19.42 -19.44 28.53
CA TYR A 59 18.93 -19.28 29.89
C TYR A 59 19.34 -20.45 30.78
N ALA A 60 19.48 -20.16 32.06
CA ALA A 60 19.60 -21.15 33.12
C ALA A 60 18.70 -20.73 34.30
N VAL A 61 17.93 -21.68 34.82
CA VAL A 61 17.07 -21.50 36.00
C VAL A 61 17.59 -22.36 37.14
N THR A 62 17.26 -21.97 38.37
CA THR A 62 17.47 -22.76 39.58
C THR A 62 17.06 -24.22 39.37
N ALA A 63 17.87 -25.17 39.87
CA ALA A 63 17.62 -26.60 39.69
C ALA A 63 16.26 -27.00 40.31
N GLY A 64 15.47 -27.80 39.59
CA GLY A 64 14.09 -28.14 39.96
C GLY A 64 13.02 -27.31 39.23
N TYR A 65 13.41 -26.26 38.50
CA TYR A 65 12.50 -25.42 37.71
C TYR A 65 12.85 -25.43 36.22
N ASP A 66 11.88 -25.06 35.38
CA ASP A 66 12.01 -24.95 33.91
C ASP A 66 11.25 -23.69 33.42
N LEU A 67 11.65 -23.17 32.26
CA LEU A 67 10.91 -22.11 31.56
C LEU A 67 10.02 -22.75 30.49
N ALA A 68 8.70 -22.63 30.67
CA ALA A 68 7.72 -23.10 29.71
C ALA A 68 7.12 -21.94 28.90
N GLY A 69 6.92 -22.18 27.60
CA GLY A 69 6.34 -21.21 26.67
C GLY A 69 6.10 -21.84 25.30
N ASP A 70 5.81 -21.03 24.27
CA ASP A 70 5.73 -21.53 22.89
C ASP A 70 7.08 -22.19 22.53
N ASN A 71 7.07 -23.48 22.19
CA ASN A 71 8.26 -24.26 21.83
C ASN A 71 9.07 -23.66 20.66
N ARG A 72 8.47 -22.76 19.87
CA ARG A 72 9.17 -22.00 18.82
C ARG A 72 10.04 -20.89 19.40
N ILE A 73 9.66 -20.35 20.56
CA ILE A 73 10.33 -19.24 21.25
C ILE A 73 11.20 -19.76 22.39
N VAL A 74 10.69 -20.57 23.29
CA VAL A 74 11.46 -21.13 24.42
C VAL A 74 11.73 -22.59 24.16
N ARG A 75 13.01 -22.98 24.13
CA ARG A 75 13.44 -24.35 23.89
C ARG A 75 14.26 -24.84 25.08
N SER A 76 13.72 -25.77 25.83
CA SER A 76 14.45 -26.44 26.91
C SER A 76 15.52 -27.37 26.32
N SER A 77 16.64 -27.50 27.04
CA SER A 77 17.73 -28.39 26.65
C SER A 77 17.35 -29.84 26.92
N SER A 78 17.69 -30.73 25.98
CA SER A 78 17.54 -32.18 26.15
C SER A 78 18.46 -32.76 27.23
N LEU A 79 19.57 -32.06 27.54
CA LEU A 79 20.56 -32.48 28.54
C LEU A 79 20.21 -32.01 29.95
N ARG A 80 19.66 -30.80 30.09
CA ARG A 80 19.34 -30.19 31.39
C ARG A 80 18.06 -29.38 31.27
N LYS A 81 16.97 -29.85 31.88
CA LYS A 81 15.68 -29.15 31.83
C LYS A 81 15.71 -27.75 32.43
N SER A 82 16.55 -27.50 33.43
CA SER A 82 16.69 -26.16 34.03
C SER A 82 17.56 -25.20 33.18
N ALA A 83 17.78 -25.48 31.90
CA ALA A 83 18.54 -24.66 30.99
C ALA A 83 18.01 -24.81 29.56
N GLY A 84 18.23 -23.81 28.72
CA GLY A 84 17.76 -23.83 27.35
C GLY A 84 18.08 -22.55 26.61
N SER A 85 17.26 -22.27 25.60
CA SER A 85 17.42 -21.11 24.73
C SER A 85 16.10 -20.39 24.44
N ILE A 86 16.17 -19.07 24.32
CA ILE A 86 15.07 -18.18 23.97
C ILE A 86 15.36 -17.61 22.57
N HIS A 87 14.42 -17.80 21.66
CA HIS A 87 14.44 -17.41 20.26
C HIS A 87 13.20 -16.56 19.95
N PRO A 88 13.23 -15.24 20.19
CA PRO A 88 12.07 -14.39 19.94
C PRO A 88 11.63 -14.41 18.46
N ASN A 89 12.53 -14.76 17.53
CA ASN A 89 12.25 -14.86 16.09
C ASN A 89 11.63 -13.56 15.55
N ILE A 90 10.34 -13.56 15.23
CA ILE A 90 9.59 -12.41 14.70
C ILE A 90 8.75 -11.68 15.76
N TYR A 91 8.78 -12.15 17.01
CA TYR A 91 8.00 -11.58 18.11
C TYR A 91 8.53 -10.20 18.50
N VAL A 92 7.63 -9.23 18.68
CA VAL A 92 7.94 -7.89 19.21
C VAL A 92 6.89 -7.51 20.24
N GLY A 93 7.32 -6.96 21.37
CA GLY A 93 6.49 -6.65 22.54
C GLY A 93 6.91 -7.42 23.80
N THR A 94 6.06 -7.41 24.84
CA THR A 94 6.36 -8.10 26.11
C THR A 94 6.14 -9.59 25.95
N LEU A 95 7.20 -10.37 26.05
CA LEU A 95 7.21 -11.83 26.09
C LEU A 95 7.10 -12.30 27.54
N THR A 96 5.95 -12.88 27.89
CA THR A 96 5.76 -13.56 29.18
C THR A 96 6.13 -15.03 29.04
N ILE A 97 7.01 -15.52 29.90
CA ILE A 97 7.44 -16.92 29.95
C ILE A 97 7.08 -17.46 31.34
N ASP A 98 6.47 -18.64 31.37
CA ASP A 98 6.05 -19.25 32.63
C ASP A 98 7.21 -19.98 33.29
N VAL A 99 7.34 -19.83 34.60
CA VAL A 99 8.27 -20.62 35.41
C VAL A 99 7.50 -21.81 35.99
N MET A 100 7.90 -23.01 35.59
CA MET A 100 7.27 -24.27 36.00
C MET A 100 8.10 -24.97 37.06
N ASP A 101 7.45 -25.46 38.11
CA ASP A 101 8.04 -26.39 39.06
C ASP A 101 8.04 -27.80 38.46
N LEU A 102 9.21 -28.42 38.29
CA LEU A 102 9.33 -29.76 37.69
C LEU A 102 8.78 -30.88 38.58
N SER A 103 8.72 -30.66 39.91
CA SER A 103 8.22 -31.64 40.87
C SER A 103 6.69 -31.68 40.88
N ARG A 104 6.03 -30.52 40.91
CA ARG A 104 4.57 -30.37 40.96
C ARG A 104 3.92 -30.27 39.56
N LYS A 105 4.70 -29.96 38.52
CA LYS A 105 4.26 -29.68 37.14
C LYS A 105 3.25 -28.53 37.05
N GLU A 106 3.38 -27.54 37.93
CA GLU A 106 2.50 -26.37 37.98
C GLU A 106 3.28 -25.07 37.75
N LYS A 107 2.57 -24.04 37.26
CA LYS A 107 3.10 -22.69 37.12
C LYS A 107 3.29 -22.10 38.51
N CYS A 108 4.54 -21.76 38.84
CA CYS A 108 4.91 -21.19 40.14
C CYS A 108 5.25 -19.70 40.06
N GLY A 109 5.58 -19.19 38.86
CA GLY A 109 5.88 -17.78 38.62
C GLY A 109 5.89 -17.45 37.12
N GLU A 110 6.23 -16.20 36.79
CA GLU A 110 6.39 -15.76 35.41
C GLU A 110 7.51 -14.73 35.28
N ILE A 111 8.18 -14.74 34.14
CA ILE A 111 9.19 -13.76 33.76
C ILE A 111 8.69 -12.99 32.54
N GLN A 112 8.85 -11.66 32.57
CA GLN A 112 8.48 -10.77 31.47
C GLN A 112 9.76 -10.21 30.84
N LEU A 113 9.92 -10.36 29.53
CA LEU A 113 11.03 -9.84 28.74
C LEU A 113 10.48 -8.94 27.63
N GLU A 114 11.03 -7.76 27.41
CA GLU A 114 10.59 -6.91 26.30
C GLU A 114 11.41 -7.23 25.06
N VAL A 115 10.75 -7.68 23.99
CA VAL A 115 11.41 -7.94 22.71
C VAL A 115 11.31 -6.70 21.84
N ARG A 116 12.45 -6.07 21.56
CA ARG A 116 12.58 -4.91 20.69
C ARG A 116 12.80 -5.33 19.24
N SER A 117 12.18 -4.59 18.32
CA SER A 117 12.56 -4.68 16.92
C SER A 117 14.03 -4.27 16.72
N ILE A 118 14.68 -4.84 15.71
CA ILE A 118 16.05 -4.46 15.30
C ILE A 118 16.09 -3.01 14.75
N LYS A 119 14.92 -2.39 14.47
CA LYS A 119 14.81 -0.97 14.14
C LYS A 119 14.78 -0.12 15.40
N THR A 120 15.71 0.82 15.51
CA THR A 120 15.88 1.72 16.66
C THR A 120 14.65 2.60 16.92
N ASP A 121 13.90 2.95 15.87
CA ASP A 121 12.77 3.91 15.90
C ASP A 121 11.39 3.24 15.96
N TYR A 122 11.33 1.94 16.26
CA TYR A 122 10.09 1.16 16.30
C TYR A 122 8.97 1.77 17.16
N ARG A 123 9.29 2.32 18.34
CA ARG A 123 8.29 2.89 19.25
C ARG A 123 7.65 4.15 18.68
N THR A 124 8.46 4.99 18.05
CA THR A 124 8.01 6.23 17.41
C THR A 124 7.23 5.91 16.14
N ASP A 125 7.71 4.97 15.32
CA ASP A 125 7.03 4.50 14.11
C ASP A 125 5.63 3.97 14.44
N TYR A 126 5.54 3.09 15.45
CA TYR A 126 4.29 2.48 15.89
C TYR A 126 3.26 3.53 16.32
N ARG A 127 3.67 4.48 17.16
CA ARG A 127 2.80 5.57 17.63
C ARG A 127 2.34 6.43 16.47
N TYR A 128 3.26 6.80 15.57
CA TYR A 128 2.96 7.64 14.42
C TYR A 128 1.97 6.99 13.45
N MET A 129 2.18 5.71 13.13
CA MET A 129 1.27 4.98 12.24
C MET A 129 -0.14 4.88 12.81
N LEU A 130 -0.27 4.61 14.12
CA LEU A 130 -1.57 4.62 14.80
C LEU A 130 -2.21 6.01 14.82
N GLU A 131 -1.43 7.06 15.12
CA GLU A 131 -1.90 8.45 15.10
C GLU A 131 -2.51 8.79 13.73
N GLU A 132 -1.79 8.52 12.63
CA GLU A 132 -2.28 8.84 11.28
C GLU A 132 -3.45 7.97 10.82
N ILE A 133 -3.47 6.66 11.12
CA ILE A 133 -4.62 5.80 10.84
C ILE A 133 -5.85 6.35 11.57
N THR A 134 -5.69 6.72 12.84
CA THR A 134 -6.77 7.28 13.65
C THR A 134 -7.27 8.58 13.05
N GLU A 135 -6.36 9.49 12.70
CA GLU A 135 -6.69 10.75 12.04
C GLU A 135 -7.49 10.52 10.76
N LYS A 136 -7.02 9.63 9.87
CA LYS A 136 -7.73 9.29 8.63
C LYS A 136 -9.10 8.67 8.87
N CYS A 137 -9.22 7.77 9.83
CA CYS A 137 -10.51 7.19 10.18
C CYS A 137 -11.47 8.25 10.73
N THR A 138 -10.99 9.17 11.57
CA THR A 138 -11.81 10.27 12.08
C THR A 138 -12.23 11.25 10.98
N GLU A 139 -11.36 11.57 10.02
CA GLU A 139 -11.68 12.41 8.87
C GLU A 139 -12.79 11.77 8.02
N LEU A 140 -12.66 10.49 7.70
CA LEU A 140 -13.67 9.74 6.95
C LEU A 140 -15.03 9.72 7.67
N LEU A 141 -15.02 9.60 9.00
CA LEU A 141 -16.24 9.67 9.82
C LEU A 141 -16.89 11.07 9.78
N MET A 142 -16.10 12.13 9.90
CA MET A 142 -16.60 13.51 9.83
C MET A 142 -17.22 13.83 8.46
N GLN A 143 -16.67 13.27 7.38
CA GLN A 143 -17.18 13.45 6.02
C GLN A 143 -18.50 12.71 5.74
N GLN A 144 -18.90 11.71 6.54
CA GLN A 144 -20.09 10.91 6.28
C GLN A 144 -21.42 11.58 6.67
N HIS A 145 -21.44 12.82 7.16
CA HIS A 145 -22.65 13.46 7.72
C HIS A 145 -23.42 12.53 8.68
N ALA A 146 -22.70 11.63 9.38
CA ALA A 146 -23.32 10.83 10.41
C ALA A 146 -23.89 11.82 11.44
N PRO A 147 -25.20 11.79 11.73
CA PRO A 147 -25.78 12.74 12.66
C PRO A 147 -25.05 12.56 13.98
N ILE A 148 -24.36 13.62 14.42
CA ILE A 148 -23.59 13.74 15.68
C ILE A 148 -24.52 13.62 16.92
N HIS A 149 -25.76 13.14 16.74
CA HIS A 149 -26.85 13.17 17.71
C HIS A 149 -27.19 11.82 18.36
N GLN A 150 -26.44 10.76 18.12
CA GLN A 150 -26.54 9.55 18.95
C GLN A 150 -25.26 9.39 19.77
N TYR A 151 -25.36 9.78 21.05
CA TYR A 151 -24.50 9.27 22.10
C TYR A 151 -24.69 7.75 22.16
N PHE A 152 -23.98 7.01 21.30
CA PHE A 152 -23.89 5.57 21.43
C PHE A 152 -23.10 5.31 22.72
N THR A 153 -23.77 4.79 23.74
CA THR A 153 -23.13 4.38 24.98
C THR A 153 -22.19 3.22 24.65
N ILE A 154 -20.92 3.40 25.03
CA ILE A 154 -19.90 2.36 24.91
C ILE A 154 -20.32 1.21 25.80
N ASP A 155 -20.60 0.05 25.20
CA ASP A 155 -20.88 -1.16 25.96
C ASP A 155 -19.56 -1.77 26.41
N PHE A 156 -19.25 -1.60 27.70
CA PHE A 156 -18.05 -2.12 28.34
C PHE A 156 -18.16 -3.63 28.68
N ASN A 157 -19.30 -4.29 28.41
CA ASN A 157 -19.47 -5.73 28.62
C ASN A 157 -18.92 -6.60 27.47
N LYS A 158 -18.09 -6.03 26.60
CA LYS A 158 -17.56 -6.68 25.38
C LYS A 158 -16.19 -7.29 25.59
N ASP A 159 -15.74 -8.05 24.58
CA ASP A 159 -14.47 -8.77 24.58
C ASP A 159 -13.27 -7.87 24.93
N ALA A 160 -12.37 -8.38 25.78
CA ALA A 160 -11.23 -7.65 26.34
C ALA A 160 -10.29 -7.11 25.24
N LEU A 161 -10.23 -7.80 24.11
CA LEU A 161 -9.42 -7.43 22.94
C LEU A 161 -9.97 -6.18 22.23
N THR A 162 -11.30 -6.09 22.06
CA THR A 162 -11.96 -4.91 21.47
C THR A 162 -11.80 -3.69 22.38
N LEU A 163 -11.88 -3.91 23.70
CA LEU A 163 -11.62 -2.86 24.68
C LEU A 163 -10.17 -2.36 24.59
N TYR A 164 -9.20 -3.27 24.41
CA TYR A 164 -7.80 -2.90 24.25
C TYR A 164 -7.51 -2.09 22.98
N GLN A 165 -8.11 -2.44 21.85
CA GLN A 165 -7.99 -1.68 20.60
C GLN A 165 -8.43 -0.23 20.79
N ARG A 166 -9.60 -0.02 21.42
CA ARG A 166 -10.14 1.30 21.72
C ARG A 166 -9.20 2.09 22.63
N PHE A 167 -8.68 1.45 23.68
CA PHE A 167 -7.71 2.08 24.56
C PHE A 167 -6.43 2.47 23.80
N SER A 168 -5.93 1.63 22.90
CA SER A 168 -4.73 1.91 22.10
C SER A 168 -4.92 3.11 21.17
N PHE A 169 -6.07 3.21 20.50
CA PHE A 169 -6.41 4.39 19.69
C PHE A 169 -6.50 5.66 20.54
N ILE A 170 -7.18 5.59 21.68
CA ILE A 170 -7.31 6.73 22.59
C ILE A 170 -5.96 7.18 23.14
N LYS A 171 -5.14 6.22 23.60
CA LYS A 171 -3.79 6.49 24.06
C LYS A 171 -2.97 7.16 22.96
N SER A 172 -3.07 6.70 21.71
CA SER A 172 -2.35 7.28 20.58
C SER A 172 -2.69 8.75 20.35
N ILE A 173 -3.95 9.15 20.59
CA ILE A 173 -4.39 10.55 20.50
C ILE A 173 -3.89 11.38 21.70
N LEU A 174 -4.03 10.85 22.93
CA LEU A 174 -3.77 11.59 24.18
C LEU A 174 -2.28 11.67 24.55
N ASP A 175 -1.44 10.80 23.99
CA ASP A 175 0.02 10.84 24.16
C ASP A 175 0.73 11.65 23.05
N THR A 176 -0.01 12.40 22.21
CA THR A 176 0.62 13.31 21.24
C THR A 176 1.25 14.52 21.93
N ASP A 177 2.40 14.97 21.41
CA ASP A 177 3.05 16.19 21.89
C ASP A 177 2.17 17.42 21.64
N GLU A 178 1.43 17.44 20.53
CA GLU A 178 0.48 18.51 20.19
C GLU A 178 -0.59 18.67 21.28
N PHE A 179 -1.17 17.56 21.78
CA PHE A 179 -2.16 17.61 22.85
C PHE A 179 -1.55 18.10 24.17
N ASN A 180 -0.38 17.58 24.55
CA ASN A 180 0.28 17.98 25.80
C ASN A 180 0.64 19.48 25.76
N ASP A 181 1.23 19.95 24.66
CA ASP A 181 1.58 21.36 24.45
C ASP A 181 0.33 22.25 24.43
N ALA A 182 -0.77 21.78 23.84
CA ALA A 182 -2.02 22.50 23.80
C ALA A 182 -2.60 22.72 25.21
N VAL A 183 -2.61 21.67 26.05
CA VAL A 183 -3.06 21.77 27.44
C VAL A 183 -2.10 22.66 28.24
N HIS A 184 -0.78 22.50 28.08
CA HIS A 184 0.20 23.36 28.75
C HIS A 184 0.03 24.84 28.39
N ARG A 185 -0.24 25.15 27.11
CA ARG A 185 -0.50 26.52 26.65
C ARG A 185 -1.76 27.10 27.29
N ILE A 186 -2.81 26.31 27.45
CA ILE A 186 -4.04 26.73 28.16
C ILE A 186 -3.74 26.99 29.64
N LEU A 187 -2.93 26.15 30.28
CA LEU A 187 -2.57 26.32 31.69
C LEU A 187 -1.72 27.57 31.94
N LEU A 188 -0.80 27.90 31.02
CA LEU A 188 0.03 29.10 31.10
C LEU A 188 -0.74 30.39 30.81
N SER A 189 -1.76 30.33 29.95
CA SER A 189 -2.51 31.51 29.52
C SER A 189 -3.99 31.19 29.30
N PRO A 190 -4.75 30.93 30.39
CA PRO A 190 -6.17 30.64 30.30
C PRO A 190 -6.93 31.85 29.78
N VAL A 191 -8.01 31.62 29.04
CA VAL A 191 -8.93 32.70 28.64
C VAL A 191 -9.60 33.21 29.92
N THR A 192 -9.58 34.52 30.13
CA THR A 192 -10.26 35.16 31.24
C THR A 192 -11.48 35.91 30.74
N ASN A 193 -12.47 36.04 31.61
CA ASN A 193 -13.61 36.93 31.42
C ASN A 193 -13.73 37.85 32.63
N TRP A 194 -14.42 38.98 32.46
CA TRP A 194 -14.71 39.89 33.56
C TRP A 194 -15.96 39.44 34.30
N GLU A 195 -15.83 39.18 35.60
CA GLU A 195 -16.94 38.89 36.48
C GLU A 195 -17.18 40.08 37.41
N GLU A 196 -18.43 40.55 37.48
CA GLU A 196 -18.84 41.55 38.46
C GLU A 196 -19.19 40.87 39.78
N THR A 197 -18.47 41.22 40.83
CA THR A 197 -18.72 40.76 42.20
C THR A 197 -19.01 41.94 43.10
N GLU A 198 -20.01 41.83 43.97
CA GLU A 198 -20.25 42.85 44.99
C GLU A 198 -19.24 42.66 46.14
N VAL A 199 -18.42 43.68 46.37
CA VAL A 199 -17.45 43.70 47.49
C VAL A 199 -17.75 44.89 48.38
N GLU A 200 -17.71 44.68 49.69
CA GLU A 200 -17.77 45.77 50.66
C GLU A 200 -16.44 46.50 50.69
N ARG A 201 -16.45 47.78 50.32
CA ARG A 201 -15.28 48.64 50.41
C ARG A 201 -15.55 49.82 51.33
N ASN A 202 -14.50 50.29 51.99
CA ASN A 202 -14.59 51.55 52.72
C ASN A 202 -14.98 52.67 51.74
N ILE A 203 -15.91 53.52 52.15
CA ILE A 203 -16.43 54.60 51.32
C ILE A 203 -15.34 55.55 50.78
N SER A 204 -14.25 55.72 51.53
CA SER A 204 -13.09 56.53 51.12
C SER A 204 -12.37 55.98 49.87
N ASN A 205 -12.46 54.67 49.64
CA ASN A 205 -11.80 53.98 48.52
C ASN A 205 -12.69 53.86 47.28
N VAL A 206 -13.88 54.47 47.29
CA VAL A 206 -14.84 54.42 46.17
C VAL A 206 -14.62 55.61 45.24
N LYS A 207 -14.02 55.35 44.07
CA LYS A 207 -13.67 56.42 43.11
C LYS A 207 -14.87 57.07 42.40
N ARG A 208 -15.97 56.34 42.18
CA ARG A 208 -17.14 56.83 41.45
C ARG A 208 -18.43 56.43 42.15
N ILE A 209 -19.22 57.43 42.55
CA ILE A 209 -20.50 57.25 43.23
C ILE A 209 -21.62 57.19 42.17
N ASN A 210 -22.40 56.11 42.14
CA ASN A 210 -23.57 55.96 41.29
C ASN A 210 -24.87 56.05 42.12
N SER A 211 -26.03 56.07 41.46
CA SER A 211 -27.33 56.15 42.13
C SER A 211 -27.55 55.01 43.14
N LYS A 212 -27.08 53.80 42.85
CA LYS A 212 -27.15 52.65 43.77
C LYS A 212 -26.33 52.87 45.05
N ILE A 213 -25.12 53.41 44.94
CA ILE A 213 -24.26 53.75 46.08
C ILE A 213 -24.89 54.90 46.89
N LEU A 214 -25.50 55.90 46.25
CA LEU A 214 -26.24 56.97 46.93
C LEU A 214 -27.42 56.42 47.76
N HIS A 215 -28.18 55.47 47.21
CA HIS A 215 -29.25 54.80 47.96
C HIS A 215 -28.71 53.97 49.14
N GLN A 216 -27.55 53.32 48.99
CA GLN A 216 -26.88 52.63 50.09
C GLN A 216 -26.40 53.61 51.17
N MET A 217 -25.85 54.77 50.79
CA MET A 217 -25.45 55.83 51.73
C MET A 217 -26.62 56.38 52.55
N ALA A 218 -27.82 56.43 51.97
CA ALA A 218 -29.02 56.87 52.69
C ALA A 218 -29.51 55.84 53.71
N ARG A 219 -29.37 54.54 53.42
CA ARG A 219 -29.99 53.44 54.19
C ARG A 219 -29.05 52.69 55.15
N ALA A 220 -27.74 52.84 54.99
CA ALA A 220 -26.76 52.08 55.78
C ALA A 220 -26.75 52.48 57.27
N VAL A 221 -26.61 51.47 58.14
CA VAL A 221 -26.75 51.60 59.61
C VAL A 221 -25.42 51.94 60.28
N ASN A 222 -24.30 51.32 59.86
CA ASN A 222 -22.98 51.59 60.43
C ASN A 222 -22.35 52.83 59.77
N ARG A 223 -22.38 53.97 60.47
CA ARG A 223 -22.00 55.28 59.95
C ARG A 223 -20.90 55.91 60.80
N ILE A 224 -19.96 56.57 60.12
CA ILE A 224 -18.89 57.36 60.70
C ILE A 224 -19.25 58.83 60.56
N ASP A 225 -19.13 59.59 61.65
CA ASP A 225 -19.32 61.03 61.62
C ASP A 225 -18.20 61.71 60.83
N LEU A 226 -18.58 62.67 60.00
CA LEU A 226 -17.61 63.47 59.26
C LEU A 226 -16.89 64.42 60.21
N SER A 227 -15.58 64.62 60.02
CA SER A 227 -14.80 65.63 60.75
C SER A 227 -15.40 67.03 60.56
N GLU A 228 -15.34 67.87 61.61
CA GLU A 228 -15.84 69.26 61.57
C GLU A 228 -15.17 70.11 60.48
N GLN A 229 -13.97 69.74 60.03
CA GLN A 229 -13.24 70.43 58.96
C GLN A 229 -13.64 69.95 57.54
N HIS A 230 -14.54 68.97 57.43
CA HIS A 230 -14.87 68.37 56.13
C HIS A 230 -15.91 69.21 55.37
N TYR A 231 -15.63 69.53 54.10
CA TYR A 231 -16.47 70.39 53.26
C TYR A 231 -17.94 69.95 53.10
N LEU A 232 -18.23 68.65 53.28
CA LEU A 232 -19.58 68.08 53.23
C LEU A 232 -20.32 68.04 54.58
N LYS A 233 -19.69 68.38 55.70
CA LYS A 233 -20.29 68.28 57.06
C LYS A 233 -21.61 69.04 57.17
N ASN A 234 -21.71 70.20 56.53
CA ASN A 234 -22.92 71.03 56.51
C ASN A 234 -24.08 70.41 55.72
N LYS A 235 -23.81 69.42 54.85
CA LYS A 235 -24.83 68.75 54.02
C LYS A 235 -25.07 67.29 54.42
N LEU A 236 -24.06 66.61 54.96
CA LEU A 236 -24.12 65.23 55.44
C LEU A 236 -23.44 65.19 56.81
N LYS A 237 -24.15 64.75 57.85
CA LYS A 237 -23.59 64.64 59.22
C LYS A 237 -22.69 63.42 59.35
N SER A 238 -23.09 62.30 58.75
CA SER A 238 -22.38 61.02 58.79
C SER A 238 -22.46 60.27 57.46
N ILE A 239 -21.44 59.46 57.17
CA ILE A 239 -21.33 58.62 55.99
C ILE A 239 -21.22 57.15 56.40
N PRO A 240 -21.72 56.18 55.61
CA PRO A 240 -21.48 54.78 55.90
C PRO A 240 -19.99 54.44 55.90
N GLU A 241 -19.55 53.58 56.81
CA GLU A 241 -18.16 53.11 56.84
C GLU A 241 -17.82 52.29 55.59
N LYS A 242 -18.71 51.37 55.21
CA LYS A 242 -18.57 50.51 54.04
C LYS A 242 -19.80 50.58 53.15
N VAL A 243 -19.58 50.48 51.85
CA VAL A 243 -20.64 50.33 50.84
C VAL A 243 -20.34 49.15 49.93
N LYS A 244 -21.38 48.50 49.42
CA LYS A 244 -21.25 47.44 48.43
C LYS A 244 -21.03 48.08 47.06
N VAL A 245 -19.88 47.79 46.46
CA VAL A 245 -19.55 48.24 45.11
C VAL A 245 -19.37 47.06 44.17
N ASN A 246 -19.82 47.21 42.93
CA ASN A 246 -19.51 46.26 41.87
C ASN A 246 -18.00 46.36 41.58
N TYR A 247 -17.30 45.29 41.88
CA TYR A 247 -15.89 45.12 41.57
C TYR A 247 -15.74 44.11 40.44
N LYS A 248 -15.13 44.57 39.35
CA LYS A 248 -14.76 43.71 38.22
C LYS A 248 -13.47 42.99 38.58
N LYS A 249 -13.55 41.67 38.72
CA LYS A 249 -12.37 40.79 38.82
C LYS A 249 -12.26 39.98 37.53
N GLU A 250 -11.05 39.64 37.14
CA GLU A 250 -10.85 38.64 36.10
C GLU A 250 -11.15 37.26 36.70
N THR A 251 -11.97 36.48 35.99
CA THR A 251 -12.24 35.08 36.30
C THR A 251 -11.73 34.21 35.17
N THR A 252 -11.15 33.07 35.52
CA THR A 252 -10.82 32.00 34.55
C THR A 252 -12.04 31.12 34.26
N ASP A 253 -13.18 31.35 34.91
CA ASP A 253 -14.39 30.56 34.73
C ASP A 253 -15.15 30.95 33.46
N THR A 254 -14.61 30.57 32.30
CA THR A 254 -15.22 30.80 30.98
C THR A 254 -15.81 29.52 30.40
N PRO A 255 -16.81 29.60 29.49
CA PRO A 255 -17.37 28.42 28.83
C PRO A 255 -16.29 27.52 28.18
N GLU A 256 -15.24 28.12 27.63
CA GLU A 256 -14.13 27.40 26.99
C GLU A 256 -13.27 26.65 28.00
N ASN A 257 -12.93 27.26 29.14
CA ASN A 257 -12.19 26.58 30.20
C ASN A 257 -13.02 25.49 30.87
N ARG A 258 -14.34 25.72 31.03
CA ARG A 258 -15.30 24.69 31.48
C ARG A 258 -15.32 23.50 30.53
N PHE A 259 -15.28 23.75 29.22
CA PHE A 259 -15.17 22.70 28.20
C PHE A 259 -13.86 21.92 28.30
N VAL A 260 -12.71 22.60 28.43
CA VAL A 260 -11.40 21.92 28.58
C VAL A 260 -11.38 21.04 29.83
N ARG A 261 -11.86 21.55 30.96
CA ARG A 261 -12.01 20.76 32.21
C ARG A 261 -12.92 19.56 31.99
N TYR A 262 -14.05 19.73 31.31
CA TYR A 262 -14.97 18.66 30.96
C TYR A 262 -14.31 17.59 30.08
N ALA A 263 -13.61 17.98 29.01
CA ALA A 263 -12.94 17.06 28.11
C ALA A 263 -11.89 16.21 28.83
N LEU A 264 -11.03 16.83 29.65
CA LEU A 264 -10.03 16.12 30.45
C LEU A 264 -10.67 15.18 31.48
N SER A 265 -11.77 15.61 32.11
CA SER A 265 -12.52 14.77 33.06
C SER A 265 -13.16 13.57 32.36
N HIS A 266 -13.69 13.77 31.15
CA HIS A 266 -14.26 12.72 30.32
C HIS A 266 -13.21 11.67 29.92
N PHE A 267 -12.02 12.11 29.50
CA PHE A 267 -10.91 11.19 29.17
C PHE A 267 -10.47 10.38 30.40
N ARG A 268 -10.38 11.04 31.57
CA ARG A 268 -10.00 10.37 32.81
C ARG A 268 -11.04 9.35 33.25
N GLN A 269 -12.32 9.73 33.21
CA GLN A 269 -13.43 8.83 33.55
C GLN A 269 -13.40 7.60 32.66
N PHE A 270 -13.21 7.77 31.35
CA PHE A 270 -13.08 6.65 30.42
C PHE A 270 -11.91 5.72 30.80
N CYS A 271 -10.73 6.26 31.15
CA CYS A 271 -9.59 5.44 31.58
C CYS A 271 -9.90 4.68 32.88
N GLY A 272 -10.57 5.32 33.83
CA GLY A 272 -11.00 4.69 35.09
C GLY A 272 -12.04 3.59 34.87
N ASP A 273 -13.03 3.83 34.01
CA ASP A 273 -14.03 2.83 33.63
C ASP A 273 -13.35 1.63 32.95
N PHE A 274 -12.39 1.86 32.05
CA PHE A 274 -11.58 0.82 31.43
C PHE A 274 -10.76 0.01 32.46
N LEU A 275 -10.11 0.67 33.42
CA LEU A 275 -9.34 0.02 34.49
C LEU A 275 -10.20 -0.91 35.35
N ASN A 276 -11.43 -0.51 35.66
CA ASN A 276 -12.36 -1.29 36.47
C ASN A 276 -12.81 -2.59 35.78
N HIS A 277 -12.78 -2.64 34.45
CA HIS A 277 -13.15 -3.83 33.68
C HIS A 277 -11.99 -4.82 33.50
N LEU A 278 -10.73 -4.40 33.74
CA LEU A 278 -9.56 -5.26 33.66
C LEU A 278 -9.37 -6.08 34.95
N LYS A 279 -9.73 -7.37 34.87
CA LYS A 279 -9.67 -8.34 35.99
C LYS A 279 -8.25 -8.74 36.41
N GLU A 280 -7.29 -8.74 35.49
CA GLU A 280 -5.89 -9.13 35.75
C GLU A 280 -4.96 -7.89 35.79
N ASP A 281 -3.94 -7.93 36.66
CA ASP A 281 -2.86 -6.92 36.68
C ASP A 281 -1.89 -7.18 35.53
N ASN A 282 -2.28 -6.72 34.35
CA ASN A 282 -1.51 -6.85 33.12
C ASN A 282 -0.92 -5.50 32.67
N ARG A 283 -0.07 -5.52 31.63
CA ARG A 283 0.51 -4.32 31.02
C ARG A 283 -0.54 -3.25 30.68
N LEU A 284 -1.71 -3.67 30.22
CA LEU A 284 -2.81 -2.76 29.82
C LEU A 284 -3.33 -1.96 31.01
N LYS A 285 -3.47 -2.62 32.16
CA LYS A 285 -3.87 -1.97 33.40
C LYS A 285 -2.84 -0.93 33.84
N ARG A 286 -1.55 -1.24 33.71
CA ARG A 286 -0.47 -0.28 34.01
C ARG A 286 -0.46 0.91 33.05
N GLU A 287 -0.59 0.66 31.74
CA GLU A 287 -0.64 1.73 30.74
C GLU A 287 -1.87 2.64 30.93
N ALA A 288 -3.03 2.06 31.24
CA ALA A 288 -4.24 2.82 31.54
C ALA A 288 -4.12 3.61 32.84
N GLN A 289 -3.49 3.05 33.88
CA GLN A 289 -3.24 3.75 35.14
C GLN A 289 -2.33 4.96 34.94
N LEU A 290 -1.25 4.81 34.17
CA LEU A 290 -0.33 5.92 33.87
C LEU A 290 -1.04 7.07 33.15
N LEU A 291 -1.91 6.74 32.20
CA LEU A 291 -2.70 7.73 31.48
C LEU A 291 -3.74 8.39 32.39
N GLU A 292 -4.41 7.62 33.24
CA GLU A 292 -5.35 8.15 34.24
C GLU A 292 -4.65 9.11 35.21
N ASP A 293 -3.48 8.72 35.73
CA ASP A 293 -2.66 9.52 36.65
C ASP A 293 -2.14 10.81 35.97
N LYS A 294 -1.76 10.73 34.68
CA LYS A 294 -1.37 11.90 33.87
C LYS A 294 -2.54 12.89 33.75
N LEU A 295 -3.72 12.40 33.39
CA LEU A 295 -4.93 13.24 33.29
C LEU A 295 -5.36 13.79 34.66
N GLY A 296 -5.24 13.00 35.73
CA GLY A 296 -5.49 13.43 37.11
C GLY A 296 -4.57 14.55 37.56
N ARG A 297 -3.27 14.48 37.21
CA ARG A 297 -2.30 15.56 37.46
C ARG A 297 -2.69 16.85 36.73
N LEU A 298 -3.09 16.75 35.46
CA LEU A 298 -3.55 17.92 34.69
C LEU A 298 -4.80 18.57 35.31
N LEU A 299 -5.79 17.76 35.70
CA LEU A 299 -7.02 18.24 36.36
C LEU A 299 -6.78 18.84 37.75
N SER A 300 -5.68 18.49 38.41
CA SER A 300 -5.31 19.01 39.74
C SER A 300 -4.72 20.42 39.71
N HIS A 301 -4.50 21.00 38.52
CA HIS A 301 -3.95 22.35 38.35
C HIS A 301 -4.90 23.43 38.88
N ALA A 302 -4.33 24.53 39.40
CA ALA A 302 -5.09 25.62 40.06
C ALA A 302 -6.20 26.21 39.18
N VAL A 303 -5.94 26.38 37.88
CA VAL A 303 -6.92 26.88 36.89
C VAL A 303 -8.19 26.03 36.85
N PHE A 304 -8.10 24.70 36.89
CA PHE A 304 -9.27 23.84 36.81
C PHE A 304 -10.01 23.68 38.13
N LYS A 305 -9.36 23.98 39.27
CA LYS A 305 -10.02 24.02 40.58
C LYS A 305 -11.01 25.19 40.70
N THR A 306 -10.76 26.31 40.02
CA THR A 306 -11.59 27.52 40.08
C THR A 306 -12.69 27.58 39.02
N VAL A 307 -12.57 26.79 37.95
CA VAL A 307 -13.56 26.71 36.85
C VAL A 307 -14.76 25.87 37.28
N SER A 308 -15.99 26.26 36.94
CA SER A 308 -17.19 25.51 37.31
C SER A 308 -17.41 24.27 36.43
N THR A 309 -18.41 23.44 36.76
CA THR A 309 -18.87 22.38 35.86
C THR A 309 -19.54 22.96 34.61
N ILE A 310 -19.45 22.24 33.50
CA ILE A 310 -20.10 22.66 32.25
C ILE A 310 -21.62 22.50 32.36
N SER A 311 -22.36 23.50 31.88
CA SER A 311 -23.82 23.47 31.79
C SER A 311 -24.31 23.21 30.36
N THR A 312 -23.57 23.71 29.36
CA THR A 312 -23.85 23.57 27.92
C THR A 312 -22.54 23.51 27.14
N LEU A 313 -22.49 22.73 26.05
CA LEU A 313 -21.31 22.61 25.20
C LEU A 313 -21.17 23.83 24.27
N PRO A 314 -20.12 24.66 24.39
CA PRO A 314 -20.00 25.90 23.63
C PRO A 314 -19.31 25.68 22.27
N LEU A 315 -19.79 24.72 21.46
CA LEU A 315 -19.16 24.34 20.18
C LEU A 315 -19.06 25.49 19.16
N ASN A 316 -19.91 26.51 19.29
CA ASN A 316 -19.92 27.70 18.45
C ASN A 316 -18.96 28.81 18.93
N SER A 317 -18.20 28.60 20.02
CA SER A 317 -17.25 29.61 20.51
C SER A 317 -16.09 29.81 19.52
N PRO A 318 -15.86 31.04 19.03
CA PRO A 318 -14.72 31.34 18.16
C PRO A 318 -13.37 31.05 18.84
N VAL A 319 -13.32 31.14 20.17
CA VAL A 319 -12.12 30.86 20.96
C VAL A 319 -11.80 29.37 20.90
N LEU A 320 -12.80 28.49 21.08
CA LEU A 320 -12.60 27.05 20.92
C LEU A 320 -12.25 26.65 19.49
N GLN A 321 -12.75 27.36 18.48
CA GLN A 321 -12.51 26.99 17.08
C GLN A 321 -11.19 27.52 16.51
N ARG A 322 -10.69 28.66 17.00
CA ARG A 322 -9.56 29.38 16.36
C ARG A 322 -8.36 29.60 17.27
N LYS A 323 -8.53 29.66 18.60
CA LYS A 323 -7.41 29.96 19.51
C LYS A 323 -6.54 28.72 19.70
N ALA A 324 -5.23 28.87 19.45
CA ALA A 324 -4.25 27.82 19.67
C ALA A 324 -4.23 27.37 21.14
N GLY A 325 -4.07 26.07 21.37
CA GLY A 325 -4.37 25.36 22.60
C GLY A 325 -5.81 24.82 22.61
N TYR A 326 -6.80 25.71 22.53
CA TYR A 326 -8.21 25.35 22.66
C TYR A 326 -8.73 24.57 21.45
N ARG A 327 -8.32 24.96 20.24
CA ARG A 327 -8.67 24.29 18.99
C ARG A 327 -8.18 22.85 18.97
N GLU A 328 -6.95 22.62 19.41
CA GLU A 328 -6.31 21.31 19.46
C GLU A 328 -6.99 20.41 20.51
N VAL A 329 -7.36 20.95 21.68
CA VAL A 329 -8.14 20.20 22.68
C VAL A 329 -9.55 19.87 22.17
N LEU A 330 -10.24 20.79 21.50
CA LEU A 330 -11.55 20.53 20.89
C LEU A 330 -11.43 19.44 19.81
N ARG A 331 -10.42 19.53 18.93
CA ARG A 331 -10.14 18.52 17.91
C ARG A 331 -9.87 17.16 18.55
N THR A 332 -9.02 17.11 19.57
CA THR A 332 -8.69 15.89 20.32
C THR A 332 -9.93 15.28 20.96
N TRP A 333 -10.81 16.09 21.53
CA TRP A 333 -12.07 15.62 22.12
C TRP A 333 -13.03 15.02 21.08
N LEU A 334 -13.15 15.65 19.91
CA LEU A 334 -13.93 15.10 18.79
C LEU A 334 -13.31 13.79 18.25
N MET A 335 -11.99 13.75 18.10
CA MET A 335 -11.26 12.55 17.67
C MET A 335 -11.38 11.43 18.70
N PHE A 336 -11.33 11.75 19.99
CA PHE A 336 -11.53 10.79 21.08
C PHE A 336 -12.90 10.14 21.02
N ASP A 337 -13.98 10.93 20.86
CA ASP A 337 -15.34 10.40 20.79
C ASP A 337 -15.53 9.47 19.58
N LEU A 338 -14.89 9.80 18.45
CA LEU A 338 -14.90 8.96 17.24
C LEU A 338 -14.01 7.72 17.39
N ALA A 339 -12.82 7.85 17.96
CA ALA A 339 -11.87 6.76 18.19
C ALA A 339 -12.40 5.75 19.21
N ALA A 340 -13.10 6.21 20.25
CA ALA A 340 -13.79 5.36 21.21
C ALA A 340 -14.92 4.54 20.56
N LYS A 341 -15.47 5.01 19.44
CA LYS A 341 -16.49 4.32 18.63
C LYS A 341 -15.90 3.39 17.57
N LEU A 342 -14.61 3.52 17.26
CA LEU A 342 -13.93 2.73 16.24
C LEU A 342 -13.61 1.34 16.77
N VAL A 343 -14.03 0.33 16.02
CA VAL A 343 -13.63 -1.07 16.19
C VAL A 343 -12.90 -1.49 14.94
N TRP A 344 -11.72 -2.06 15.11
CA TRP A 344 -10.92 -2.52 14.00
C TRP A 344 -11.06 -4.03 13.86
N LYS A 345 -11.86 -4.50 12.89
CA LYS A 345 -12.09 -5.93 12.64
C LYS A 345 -10.82 -6.73 12.28
N GLY A 346 -9.72 -6.06 11.92
CA GLY A 346 -8.39 -6.63 11.69
C GLY A 346 -7.34 -6.20 12.73
N GLY A 347 -7.75 -5.52 13.80
CA GLY A 347 -6.87 -5.16 14.90
C GLY A 347 -6.47 -6.37 15.74
N ASP A 348 -7.27 -7.44 15.72
CA ASP A 348 -6.96 -8.69 16.42
C ASP A 348 -5.58 -9.22 15.99
N ASP A 349 -5.28 -9.16 14.69
CA ASP A 349 -4.00 -9.56 14.10
C ASP A 349 -2.81 -8.70 14.61
N VAL A 350 -3.07 -7.48 15.06
CA VAL A 350 -2.06 -6.54 15.59
C VAL A 350 -1.85 -6.71 17.10
N TYR A 351 -2.90 -7.12 17.83
CA TYR A 351 -2.98 -7.01 19.30
C TYR A 351 -3.15 -8.35 20.06
N GLU A 352 -3.23 -9.50 19.35
CA GLU A 352 -3.45 -10.81 19.97
C GLU A 352 -2.33 -11.20 20.97
N GLY A 353 -2.72 -11.57 22.20
CA GLY A 353 -1.82 -12.16 23.20
C GLY A 353 -0.68 -11.27 23.70
N GLY A 354 -0.83 -9.94 23.65
CA GLY A 354 0.22 -8.99 24.07
C GLY A 354 1.32 -8.74 23.03
N LYS A 355 1.16 -9.28 21.81
CA LYS A 355 2.02 -8.99 20.65
C LYS A 355 1.65 -7.64 20.04
N LYS A 356 2.63 -6.93 19.49
CA LYS A 356 2.43 -5.79 18.59
C LYS A 356 2.93 -6.17 17.21
N ASP A 357 2.06 -6.63 16.32
CA ASP A 357 2.46 -6.90 14.94
C ASP A 357 2.57 -5.59 14.14
N VAL A 358 3.80 -5.07 14.11
CA VAL A 358 4.09 -3.79 13.46
C VAL A 358 4.25 -3.92 11.96
N ALA A 359 4.48 -5.13 11.44
CA ALA A 359 4.46 -5.35 10.01
C ALA A 359 3.03 -5.20 9.47
N VAL A 360 2.05 -5.78 10.17
CA VAL A 360 0.63 -5.64 9.83
C VAL A 360 0.16 -4.19 10.01
N LEU A 361 0.54 -3.52 11.10
CA LEU A 361 0.24 -2.10 11.28
C LEU A 361 0.82 -1.23 10.15
N TYR A 362 2.05 -1.52 9.73
CA TYR A 362 2.70 -0.82 8.62
C TYR A 362 1.98 -1.06 7.29
N GLU A 363 1.50 -2.27 7.03
CA GLU A 363 0.67 -2.60 5.87
C GLU A 363 -0.64 -1.78 5.87
N TYR A 364 -1.31 -1.71 7.01
CA TYR A 364 -2.53 -0.93 7.14
C TYR A 364 -2.30 0.59 7.01
N TRP A 365 -1.21 1.09 7.57
CA TRP A 365 -0.81 2.49 7.41
C TRP A 365 -0.48 2.83 5.95
N LEU A 366 0.29 1.96 5.28
CA LEU A 366 0.63 2.11 3.86
C LEU A 366 -0.61 2.11 2.97
N PHE A 367 -1.64 1.33 3.29
CA PHE A 367 -2.90 1.34 2.54
C PHE A 367 -3.49 2.75 2.45
N PHE A 368 -3.62 3.45 3.58
CA PHE A 368 -4.14 4.83 3.60
C PHE A 368 -3.21 5.80 2.86
N LYS A 369 -1.89 5.66 3.03
CA LYS A 369 -0.91 6.49 2.30
C LYS A 369 -1.00 6.30 0.79
N LEU A 370 -1.12 5.06 0.33
CA LEU A 370 -1.28 4.76 -1.10
C LEU A 370 -2.59 5.31 -1.65
N ILE A 371 -3.69 5.27 -0.89
CA ILE A 371 -4.95 5.91 -1.30
C ILE A 371 -4.75 7.40 -1.52
N ASP A 372 -4.12 8.10 -0.57
CA ASP A 372 -3.87 9.54 -0.69
C ASP A 372 -2.99 9.85 -1.92
N ILE A 373 -1.90 9.09 -2.10
CA ILE A 373 -0.96 9.27 -3.22
C ILE A 373 -1.66 9.01 -4.56
N ILE A 374 -2.36 7.89 -4.70
CA ILE A 374 -3.08 7.51 -5.93
C ILE A 374 -4.20 8.51 -6.20
N GLY A 375 -4.93 8.92 -5.16
CA GLY A 375 -5.98 9.95 -5.25
C GLY A 375 -5.42 11.28 -5.78
N GLU A 376 -4.23 11.67 -5.33
CA GLU A 376 -3.56 12.89 -5.79
C GLU A 376 -3.04 12.75 -7.24
N VAL A 377 -2.30 11.69 -7.55
CA VAL A 377 -1.70 11.46 -8.89
C VAL A 377 -2.76 11.32 -9.97
N PHE A 378 -3.78 10.49 -9.71
CA PHE A 378 -4.84 10.21 -10.67
C PHE A 378 -6.06 11.12 -10.50
N LYS A 379 -5.99 12.13 -9.62
CA LYS A 379 -7.05 13.13 -9.37
C LYS A 379 -8.42 12.49 -9.12
N LEU A 380 -8.45 11.40 -8.34
CA LEU A 380 -9.67 10.64 -8.10
C LEU A 380 -10.56 11.41 -7.12
N GLN A 381 -11.83 11.60 -7.48
CA GLN A 381 -12.82 12.17 -6.56
C GLN A 381 -13.24 11.09 -5.56
N GLY A 382 -12.88 11.26 -4.28
CA GLY A 382 -12.92 10.26 -3.18
C GLY A 382 -14.29 9.69 -2.80
N THR A 383 -15.00 9.07 -3.75
CA THR A 383 -16.36 8.54 -3.57
C THR A 383 -16.38 7.13 -2.95
N ASP A 384 -15.31 6.34 -3.11
CA ASP A 384 -15.26 4.95 -2.61
C ASP A 384 -14.60 4.79 -1.23
N VAL A 385 -13.79 5.75 -0.76
CA VAL A 385 -13.11 5.67 0.55
C VAL A 385 -14.12 5.66 1.71
N LYS A 386 -15.32 6.22 1.47
CA LYS A 386 -16.46 6.17 2.40
C LYS A 386 -16.95 4.74 2.68
N LYS A 387 -16.73 3.77 1.80
CA LYS A 387 -17.13 2.36 1.99
C LYS A 387 -16.24 1.62 2.98
N LEU A 388 -15.11 2.19 3.39
CA LEU A 388 -14.17 1.57 4.35
C LEU A 388 -14.72 1.53 5.77
N ILE A 389 -15.72 2.36 6.10
CA ILE A 389 -16.32 2.41 7.42
C ILE A 389 -17.79 2.02 7.34
N GLU A 390 -18.18 1.03 8.15
CA GLU A 390 -19.57 0.57 8.26
C GLU A 390 -20.07 0.62 9.71
N LEU A 391 -21.38 0.80 9.88
CA LEU A 391 -22.02 0.60 11.17
C LEU A 391 -22.05 -0.90 11.48
N THR A 392 -21.41 -1.29 12.58
CA THR A 392 -21.39 -2.66 13.11
C THR A 392 -22.22 -2.74 14.38
N LYS A 393 -22.55 -3.96 14.83
CA LYS A 393 -23.24 -4.19 16.11
C LYS A 393 -22.45 -3.63 17.31
N ASP A 394 -21.14 -3.40 17.14
CA ASP A 394 -20.24 -2.97 18.20
C ASP A 394 -19.84 -1.49 18.16
N GLY A 395 -20.31 -0.74 17.16
CA GLY A 395 -19.93 0.65 16.92
C GLY A 395 -19.62 0.88 15.44
N LEU A 396 -18.72 1.82 15.14
CA LEU A 396 -18.24 2.06 13.78
C LEU A 396 -17.07 1.11 13.49
N GLY A 397 -17.22 0.22 12.51
CA GLY A 397 -16.22 -0.76 12.14
C GLY A 397 -15.40 -0.32 10.93
N LEU A 398 -14.07 -0.32 11.06
CA LEU A 398 -13.18 -0.24 9.91
C LEU A 398 -13.14 -1.60 9.20
N LYS A 399 -13.64 -1.67 7.96
CA LYS A 399 -13.49 -2.82 7.05
C LYS A 399 -12.08 -2.82 6.47
N LEU A 400 -11.10 -3.06 7.31
CA LEU A 400 -9.72 -3.28 6.89
C LEU A 400 -9.24 -4.52 7.65
N LYS A 401 -9.29 -5.66 6.98
CA LYS A 401 -8.87 -6.94 7.54
C LYS A 401 -7.92 -7.62 6.57
N GLN A 402 -6.77 -8.06 7.07
CA GLN A 402 -5.86 -8.88 6.31
C GLN A 402 -6.62 -10.11 5.81
N GLY A 403 -6.64 -10.35 4.51
CA GLY A 403 -7.44 -11.43 3.96
C GLY A 403 -8.71 -11.01 3.21
N GLU A 404 -9.17 -9.76 3.34
CA GLU A 404 -10.36 -9.26 2.63
C GLU A 404 -10.01 -8.36 1.43
N TYR A 405 -10.75 -8.52 0.33
CA TYR A 405 -10.55 -7.75 -0.90
C TYR A 405 -11.30 -6.42 -0.83
N LEU A 406 -10.57 -5.30 -1.00
CA LEU A 406 -11.14 -3.95 -0.99
C LEU A 406 -10.68 -3.16 -2.22
N PRO A 407 -11.56 -2.97 -3.22
CA PRO A 407 -11.27 -2.12 -4.36
C PRO A 407 -11.73 -0.68 -4.14
N ILE A 408 -10.88 0.26 -4.52
CA ILE A 408 -11.19 1.69 -4.66
C ILE A 408 -11.03 2.02 -6.13
N THR A 409 -12.11 2.54 -6.74
CA THR A 409 -12.16 2.81 -8.16
C THR A 409 -12.25 4.30 -8.45
N GLY A 410 -11.76 4.70 -9.62
CA GLY A 410 -12.02 6.01 -10.17
C GLY A 410 -11.50 6.15 -11.59
N VAL A 411 -11.80 7.29 -12.22
CA VAL A 411 -11.43 7.57 -13.60
C VAL A 411 -10.38 8.65 -13.62
N PHE A 412 -9.24 8.36 -14.24
CA PHE A 412 -8.21 9.33 -14.57
C PHE A 412 -8.48 9.93 -15.95
N GLU A 413 -8.76 11.22 -15.99
CA GLU A 413 -8.99 11.96 -17.23
C GLU A 413 -7.71 12.69 -17.66
N SER A 414 -7.05 12.17 -18.70
CA SER A 414 -6.00 12.90 -19.40
C SER A 414 -6.58 13.66 -20.61
N LYS A 415 -5.80 14.57 -21.20
CA LYS A 415 -6.22 15.34 -22.39
C LYS A 415 -6.55 14.47 -23.61
N ILE A 416 -6.01 13.26 -23.69
CA ILE A 416 -6.04 12.41 -24.90
C ILE A 416 -6.59 11.00 -24.68
N ARG A 417 -6.69 10.53 -23.42
CA ARG A 417 -7.18 9.19 -23.07
C ARG A 417 -7.79 9.20 -21.66
N ARG A 418 -8.88 8.47 -21.48
CA ARG A 418 -9.49 8.23 -20.17
C ARG A 418 -9.12 6.82 -19.71
N LEU A 419 -8.62 6.72 -18.48
CA LEU A 419 -8.16 5.46 -17.89
C LEU A 419 -8.96 5.18 -16.63
N GLN A 420 -9.49 3.97 -16.51
CA GLN A 420 -10.06 3.46 -15.27
C GLN A 420 -8.91 3.01 -14.37
N ILE A 421 -8.95 3.45 -13.12
CA ILE A 421 -7.99 3.12 -12.07
C ILE A 421 -8.72 2.31 -11.01
N GLN A 422 -8.14 1.18 -10.63
CA GLN A 422 -8.60 0.39 -9.48
C GLN A 422 -7.42 0.08 -8.58
N PHE A 423 -7.43 0.67 -7.39
CA PHE A 423 -6.52 0.31 -6.31
C PHE A 423 -7.17 -0.76 -5.44
N SER A 424 -6.50 -1.89 -5.26
CA SER A 424 -7.04 -3.02 -4.52
C SER A 424 -6.12 -3.42 -3.37
N TYR A 425 -6.68 -3.59 -2.18
CA TYR A 425 -6.02 -4.26 -1.07
C TYR A 425 -6.30 -5.75 -1.14
N ASN A 426 -5.25 -6.56 -0.96
CA ASN A 426 -5.34 -7.98 -0.70
C ASN A 426 -6.10 -8.76 -1.80
N ARG A 427 -5.96 -8.34 -3.07
CA ARG A 427 -6.61 -8.96 -4.24
C ARG A 427 -6.01 -10.34 -4.52
N THR A 428 -6.86 -11.36 -4.57
CA THR A 428 -6.45 -12.71 -4.95
C THR A 428 -6.55 -12.91 -6.45
N PHE A 429 -5.41 -13.15 -7.09
CA PHE A 429 -5.33 -13.60 -8.48
C PHE A 429 -5.43 -15.12 -8.49
N ARG A 430 -6.63 -15.63 -8.79
CA ARG A 430 -6.89 -17.07 -8.81
C ARG A 430 -6.03 -17.75 -9.90
N GLY A 431 -5.46 -18.89 -9.54
CA GLY A 431 -4.84 -19.82 -10.47
C GLY A 431 -5.89 -20.58 -11.29
N ASP A 432 -5.41 -21.51 -12.12
CA ASP A 432 -6.23 -22.49 -12.86
C ASP A 432 -7.22 -21.90 -13.88
N LYS A 433 -6.98 -20.68 -14.34
CA LYS A 433 -7.72 -20.08 -15.46
C LYS A 433 -6.88 -20.13 -16.73
N GLN A 434 -7.46 -20.62 -17.82
CA GLN A 434 -6.81 -20.61 -19.13
C GLN A 434 -6.76 -19.20 -19.74
N TYR A 435 -5.72 -18.93 -20.53
CA TYR A 435 -5.67 -17.74 -21.36
C TYR A 435 -6.89 -17.70 -22.31
N PRO A 436 -7.53 -16.53 -22.54
CA PRO A 436 -7.11 -15.17 -22.20
C PRO A 436 -7.63 -14.64 -20.86
N HIS A 437 -8.22 -15.47 -19.99
CA HIS A 437 -8.75 -14.99 -18.72
C HIS A 437 -7.64 -14.47 -17.79
N GLY A 438 -7.95 -13.36 -17.08
CA GLY A 438 -7.08 -12.81 -16.04
C GLY A 438 -6.88 -13.75 -14.85
N GLY A 439 -5.84 -13.50 -14.06
CA GLY A 439 -5.46 -14.35 -12.93
C GLY A 439 -3.99 -14.75 -12.98
N SER A 440 -3.64 -15.74 -12.16
CA SER A 440 -2.31 -16.35 -12.20
C SER A 440 -2.30 -17.58 -13.11
N TRP A 441 -1.15 -17.87 -13.71
CA TRP A 441 -0.98 -19.03 -14.59
C TRP A 441 -1.00 -20.37 -13.85
N THR A 442 -0.61 -20.41 -12.57
CA THR A 442 -0.47 -21.65 -11.77
C THR A 442 -1.32 -21.61 -10.51
N THR A 443 -0.78 -21.02 -9.44
CA THR A 443 -1.39 -21.03 -8.11
C THR A 443 -2.03 -19.69 -7.78
N ASN A 444 -2.85 -19.65 -6.73
CA ASN A 444 -3.36 -18.39 -6.22
C ASN A 444 -2.22 -17.50 -5.73
N LEU A 445 -2.16 -16.27 -6.23
CA LEU A 445 -1.20 -15.25 -5.79
C LEU A 445 -1.94 -14.06 -5.23
N ARG A 446 -1.38 -13.45 -4.18
CA ARG A 446 -2.02 -12.40 -3.42
C ARG A 446 -1.01 -11.32 -3.00
N PRO A 447 -0.76 -10.34 -3.88
CA PRO A 447 -0.03 -9.14 -3.50
C PRO A 447 -0.79 -8.33 -2.45
N ASP A 448 -0.08 -7.63 -1.56
CA ASP A 448 -0.69 -6.80 -0.52
C ASP A 448 -1.51 -5.66 -1.15
N TYR A 449 -0.96 -5.01 -2.17
CA TYR A 449 -1.67 -4.01 -2.96
C TYR A 449 -1.51 -4.24 -4.45
N THR A 450 -2.55 -3.88 -5.20
CA THR A 450 -2.51 -3.90 -6.67
C THR A 450 -3.19 -2.68 -7.25
N LEU A 451 -2.47 -1.94 -8.07
CA LEU A 451 -2.99 -0.88 -8.92
C LEU A 451 -3.26 -1.47 -10.31
N SER A 452 -4.52 -1.48 -10.73
CA SER A 452 -4.95 -1.93 -12.05
C SER A 452 -5.39 -0.74 -12.89
N ILE A 453 -4.91 -0.66 -14.13
CA ILE A 453 -5.14 0.47 -15.03
C ILE A 453 -5.55 -0.06 -16.40
N TRP A 454 -6.66 0.43 -16.95
CA TRP A 454 -7.15 0.06 -18.28
C TRP A 454 -7.98 1.18 -18.91
N PRO A 455 -8.32 1.12 -20.22
CA PRO A 455 -9.17 2.14 -20.86
C PRO A 455 -10.57 2.19 -20.27
N SER A 456 -11.10 3.39 -19.99
CA SER A 456 -12.41 3.53 -19.32
C SER A 456 -13.61 3.07 -20.15
N ASP A 457 -13.46 3.00 -21.47
CA ASP A 457 -14.56 2.71 -22.41
C ASP A 457 -14.88 1.21 -22.51
N ILE A 458 -14.09 0.36 -21.84
CA ILE A 458 -14.25 -1.09 -21.86
C ILE A 458 -14.32 -1.66 -20.44
N THR A 459 -14.95 -2.83 -20.33
CA THR A 459 -15.01 -3.57 -19.07
C THR A 459 -13.64 -4.13 -18.70
N GLN A 460 -13.44 -4.43 -17.41
CA GLN A 460 -12.21 -5.06 -16.95
C GLN A 460 -12.00 -6.43 -17.64
N GLU A 461 -13.06 -7.20 -17.85
CA GLU A 461 -13.02 -8.50 -18.50
C GLU A 461 -12.56 -8.40 -19.95
N THR A 462 -13.08 -7.41 -20.70
CA THR A 462 -12.63 -7.14 -22.08
C THR A 462 -11.17 -6.69 -22.09
N ALA A 463 -10.78 -5.80 -21.17
CA ALA A 463 -9.41 -5.32 -21.08
C ALA A 463 -8.41 -6.44 -20.75
N GLU A 464 -8.81 -7.42 -19.93
CA GLU A 464 -8.03 -8.64 -19.68
C GLU A 464 -7.92 -9.49 -20.95
N GLN A 465 -9.02 -9.70 -21.67
CA GLN A 465 -9.01 -10.54 -22.87
C GLN A 465 -8.15 -9.97 -24.01
N GLU A 466 -8.12 -8.65 -24.15
CA GLU A 466 -7.42 -7.95 -25.24
C GLU A 466 -6.02 -7.44 -24.84
N GLU A 467 -5.46 -7.88 -23.69
CA GLU A 467 -4.15 -7.43 -23.19
C GLU A 467 -4.04 -5.90 -22.92
N LEU A 468 -5.18 -5.22 -22.72
CA LEU A 468 -5.24 -3.76 -22.54
C LEU A 468 -5.15 -3.31 -21.08
N ILE A 469 -5.32 -4.22 -20.12
CA ILE A 469 -5.11 -3.94 -18.70
C ILE A 469 -3.65 -4.07 -18.31
N VAL A 470 -3.24 -3.29 -17.31
CA VAL A 470 -1.92 -3.40 -16.65
C VAL A 470 -2.12 -3.49 -15.15
N HIS A 471 -1.44 -4.45 -14.52
CA HIS A 471 -1.35 -4.56 -13.06
C HIS A 471 0.02 -4.16 -12.55
N ILE A 472 0.05 -3.35 -11.50
CA ILE A 472 1.26 -2.99 -10.76
C ILE A 472 1.04 -3.42 -9.31
N HIS A 473 1.95 -4.23 -8.78
CA HIS A 473 1.83 -4.80 -7.46
C HIS A 473 2.78 -4.15 -6.46
N PHE A 474 2.34 -4.06 -5.21
CA PHE A 474 3.14 -3.56 -4.10
C PHE A 474 3.05 -4.54 -2.91
N ASP A 475 4.17 -4.78 -2.24
CA ASP A 475 4.25 -5.64 -1.04
C ASP A 475 4.93 -4.85 0.09
N ALA A 476 4.34 -4.85 1.28
CA ALA A 476 4.84 -4.12 2.44
C ALA A 476 5.89 -4.93 3.20
N LYS A 477 7.06 -4.33 3.47
CA LYS A 477 8.16 -4.98 4.20
C LYS A 477 8.73 -4.08 5.28
N TYR A 478 8.10 -4.10 6.46
CA TYR A 478 8.57 -3.30 7.60
C TYR A 478 10.00 -3.63 8.04
N LYS A 479 10.44 -4.90 7.93
CA LYS A 479 11.75 -5.35 8.46
C LYS A 479 12.96 -4.98 7.58
N VAL A 480 12.75 -4.58 6.33
CA VAL A 480 13.84 -4.21 5.41
C VAL A 480 14.43 -2.86 5.84
N LYS A 481 15.77 -2.76 5.87
CA LYS A 481 16.48 -1.53 6.25
C LYS A 481 17.02 -0.76 5.04
N ASP A 482 17.56 -1.46 4.06
CA ASP A 482 18.11 -0.87 2.83
C ASP A 482 17.68 -1.70 1.62
N ALA A 483 17.32 -1.04 0.52
CA ALA A 483 17.03 -1.67 -0.76
C ALA A 483 18.23 -2.48 -1.28
N LYS A 484 19.47 -2.08 -0.95
CA LYS A 484 20.67 -2.85 -1.32
C LYS A 484 20.64 -4.27 -0.77
N GLU A 485 20.13 -4.48 0.45
CA GLU A 485 19.99 -5.81 1.05
C GLU A 485 19.04 -6.73 0.26
N ILE A 486 18.13 -6.16 -0.55
CA ILE A 486 17.20 -6.93 -1.39
C ILE A 486 17.84 -7.28 -2.74
N PHE A 487 18.65 -6.36 -3.30
CA PHE A 487 19.18 -6.46 -4.66
C PHE A 487 20.66 -6.86 -4.75
N GLU A 488 21.31 -7.17 -3.61
CA GLU A 488 22.68 -7.69 -3.56
C GLU A 488 22.81 -9.07 -4.21
N THR A 489 23.89 -9.28 -4.96
CA THR A 489 24.08 -10.39 -5.89
C THR A 489 25.11 -11.42 -5.44
N ASP A 490 25.93 -11.12 -4.42
CA ASP A 490 27.09 -11.94 -4.02
C ASP A 490 26.94 -12.50 -2.59
N ILE A 491 25.96 -13.38 -2.36
CA ILE A 491 25.88 -14.16 -1.11
C ILE A 491 26.21 -15.62 -1.43
N ASN A 492 27.10 -16.23 -0.64
CA ASN A 492 27.48 -17.63 -0.79
C ASN A 492 26.27 -18.55 -0.48
N LEU A 493 26.05 -19.60 -1.28
CA LEU A 493 24.93 -20.57 -1.15
C LEU A 493 24.78 -21.17 0.26
N ASN A 494 25.90 -21.33 0.99
CA ASN A 494 25.87 -21.85 2.37
C ASN A 494 25.30 -20.82 3.37
N GLU A 495 25.59 -19.54 3.18
CA GLU A 495 25.04 -18.45 4.00
C GLU A 495 23.54 -18.24 3.71
N GLU A 496 23.10 -18.46 2.46
CA GLU A 496 21.67 -18.47 2.07
C GLU A 496 20.87 -19.50 2.88
N LYS A 497 21.35 -20.74 2.98
CA LYS A 497 20.67 -21.82 3.71
C LYS A 497 20.57 -21.52 5.20
N GLU A 498 21.61 -20.93 5.80
CA GLU A 498 21.57 -20.50 7.20
C GLU A 498 20.57 -19.37 7.42
N LEU A 499 20.54 -18.35 6.55
CA LEU A 499 19.59 -17.23 6.64
C LEU A 499 18.13 -17.68 6.44
N GLN A 500 17.91 -18.71 5.61
CA GLN A 500 16.60 -19.36 5.43
C GLN A 500 16.15 -20.10 6.69
N SER A 501 17.06 -20.82 7.35
CA SER A 501 16.76 -21.50 8.63
C SER A 501 16.47 -20.52 9.79
N LYS A 502 17.04 -19.31 9.74
CA LYS A 502 16.88 -18.22 10.73
C LYS A 502 15.65 -17.33 10.45
N GLY A 503 14.91 -17.56 9.37
CA GLY A 503 13.70 -16.77 9.02
C GLY A 503 14.00 -15.34 8.54
N THR A 504 15.26 -15.02 8.24
CA THR A 504 15.74 -13.70 7.77
C THR A 504 16.11 -13.70 6.29
N PHE A 505 15.42 -14.51 5.48
CA PHE A 505 15.74 -14.71 4.07
C PHE A 505 15.17 -13.58 3.20
N LYS A 506 15.85 -12.43 3.19
CA LYS A 506 15.44 -11.20 2.47
C LYS A 506 15.38 -11.36 0.94
N ARG A 507 16.05 -12.37 0.38
CA ARG A 507 16.00 -12.72 -1.06
C ARG A 507 14.68 -13.37 -1.47
N ALA A 508 13.92 -13.96 -0.54
CA ALA A 508 12.57 -14.45 -0.84
C ALA A 508 11.64 -13.30 -1.24
N ASP A 509 11.83 -12.10 -0.69
CA ASP A 509 10.99 -10.96 -1.03
C ASP A 509 11.21 -10.53 -2.50
N LEU A 510 12.46 -10.54 -2.98
CA LEU A 510 12.77 -10.29 -4.39
C LEU A 510 12.21 -11.39 -5.31
N LEU A 511 12.40 -12.66 -4.94
CA LEU A 511 11.86 -13.79 -5.70
C LEU A 511 10.33 -13.76 -5.75
N LYS A 512 9.67 -13.32 -4.68
CA LYS A 512 8.23 -13.08 -4.62
C LYS A 512 7.81 -12.01 -5.63
N MET A 513 8.59 -10.92 -5.78
CA MET A 513 8.28 -9.89 -6.77
C MET A 513 8.44 -10.39 -8.21
N HIS A 514 9.49 -11.17 -8.51
CA HIS A 514 9.61 -11.85 -9.80
C HIS A 514 8.44 -12.81 -10.05
N THR A 515 8.04 -13.57 -9.03
CA THR A 515 6.89 -14.47 -9.11
C THR A 515 5.62 -13.69 -9.45
N TYR A 516 5.37 -12.55 -8.80
CA TYR A 516 4.22 -11.71 -9.15
C TYR A 516 4.29 -11.17 -10.58
N ARG A 517 5.45 -10.69 -11.01
CA ARG A 517 5.65 -10.17 -12.38
C ARG A 517 5.38 -11.22 -13.44
N ASP A 518 5.87 -12.44 -13.24
CA ASP A 518 5.87 -13.47 -14.28
C ASP A 518 4.66 -14.40 -14.20
N ALA A 519 4.13 -14.66 -13.01
CA ALA A 519 3.04 -15.61 -12.83
C ALA A 519 1.64 -14.98 -12.82
N ILE A 520 1.51 -13.67 -12.56
CA ILE A 520 0.24 -12.95 -12.71
C ILE A 520 0.20 -12.35 -14.12
N ARG A 521 -0.85 -12.65 -14.89
CA ARG A 521 -0.97 -12.15 -16.27
C ARG A 521 -1.13 -10.64 -16.29
N ARG A 522 -0.58 -9.98 -17.32
CA ARG A 522 -0.61 -8.51 -17.53
C ARG A 522 0.02 -7.68 -16.41
N THR A 523 0.91 -8.28 -15.64
CA THR A 523 1.67 -7.53 -14.64
C THR A 523 2.76 -6.71 -15.33
N GLY A 524 2.65 -5.38 -15.20
CA GLY A 524 3.67 -4.44 -15.64
C GLY A 524 4.80 -4.29 -14.61
N GLY A 525 4.54 -4.47 -13.32
CA GLY A 525 5.62 -4.39 -12.35
C GLY A 525 5.24 -4.83 -10.94
N ALA A 526 6.26 -5.11 -10.14
CA ALA A 526 6.11 -5.50 -8.75
C ALA A 526 7.17 -4.81 -7.89
N TYR A 527 6.74 -4.11 -6.86
CA TYR A 527 7.59 -3.22 -6.08
C TYR A 527 7.44 -3.48 -4.57
N ILE A 528 8.52 -3.30 -3.82
CA ILE A 528 8.52 -3.43 -2.36
C ILE A 528 8.36 -2.05 -1.73
N LEU A 529 7.47 -1.91 -0.76
CA LEU A 529 7.34 -0.70 0.07
C LEU A 529 7.99 -0.96 1.42
N TYR A 530 8.95 -0.15 1.81
CA TYR A 530 9.69 -0.39 3.05
C TYR A 530 10.11 0.89 3.78
N PRO A 531 10.27 0.86 5.12
CA PRO A 531 10.69 2.03 5.88
C PRO A 531 12.22 2.09 5.97
N GLY A 532 12.88 2.43 4.87
CA GLY A 532 14.33 2.67 4.77
C GLY A 532 14.64 4.01 4.10
N ASP A 533 15.87 4.29 3.70
CA ASP A 533 16.26 5.66 3.28
C ASP A 533 16.29 5.89 1.77
N ASN A 534 16.48 4.83 0.98
CA ASN A 534 16.76 4.96 -0.45
C ASN A 534 15.74 4.20 -1.29
N SER A 535 15.11 4.86 -2.25
CA SER A 535 14.31 4.17 -3.27
C SER A 535 15.21 3.70 -4.41
N THR A 536 14.94 2.51 -4.96
CA THR A 536 15.65 1.97 -6.13
C THR A 536 14.67 1.35 -7.10
N GLU A 537 14.81 1.70 -8.38
CA GLU A 537 14.03 1.13 -9.48
C GLU A 537 14.96 0.37 -10.42
N LYS A 538 14.53 -0.83 -10.85
CA LYS A 538 15.17 -1.61 -11.91
C LYS A 538 14.15 -1.82 -13.03
N ARG A 539 14.45 -1.26 -14.19
CA ARG A 539 13.66 -1.43 -15.41
C ARG A 539 14.12 -2.68 -16.14
N GLY A 540 13.18 -3.45 -16.69
CA GLY A 540 13.49 -4.62 -17.53
C GLY A 540 14.06 -4.22 -18.89
N PHE A 541 13.62 -3.07 -19.42
CA PHE A 541 14.04 -2.50 -20.70
C PHE A 541 14.26 -0.98 -20.56
N HIS A 542 14.17 -0.26 -21.68
CA HIS A 542 14.30 1.20 -21.74
C HIS A 542 13.02 1.93 -21.27
N GLU A 543 11.87 1.28 -21.36
CA GLU A 543 10.59 1.80 -20.85
C GLU A 543 10.45 1.56 -19.34
N ILE A 544 9.62 2.36 -18.68
CA ILE A 544 9.35 2.27 -17.23
C ILE A 544 8.72 0.93 -16.82
N LEU A 545 7.95 0.32 -17.72
CA LEU A 545 7.38 -1.01 -17.55
C LEU A 545 7.91 -1.97 -18.65
N PRO A 546 8.24 -3.23 -18.32
CA PRO A 546 8.10 -3.84 -17.01
C PRO A 546 9.23 -3.48 -16.03
N GLY A 547 8.93 -3.44 -14.73
CA GLY A 547 9.90 -3.05 -13.71
C GLY A 547 9.77 -3.78 -12.37
N LEU A 548 10.88 -3.79 -11.64
CA LEU A 548 10.98 -4.25 -10.25
C LEU A 548 11.67 -3.16 -9.44
N GLY A 549 11.38 -3.05 -8.16
CA GLY A 549 12.04 -2.03 -7.34
C GLY A 549 11.61 -2.04 -5.90
N ALA A 550 12.12 -1.07 -5.16
CA ALA A 550 11.77 -0.83 -3.77
C ALA A 550 11.63 0.68 -3.54
N PHE A 551 10.50 1.11 -2.97
CA PHE A 551 10.25 2.49 -2.58
C PHE A 551 10.33 2.63 -1.08
N CYS A 552 11.10 3.64 -0.65
CA CYS A 552 11.14 4.07 0.73
C CYS A 552 9.82 4.77 1.10
N ILE A 553 9.14 4.29 2.12
CA ILE A 553 8.03 5.00 2.77
C ILE A 553 8.17 4.81 4.28
N LYS A 554 8.75 5.81 4.97
CA LYS A 554 8.90 5.77 6.44
C LYS A 554 7.73 6.45 7.15
N PRO A 555 7.28 5.91 8.30
CA PRO A 555 6.30 6.55 9.17
C PRO A 555 6.95 7.68 9.98
N SER A 556 7.19 8.83 9.34
CA SER A 556 7.68 10.02 10.06
C SER A 556 7.13 11.33 9.50
N LYS A 557 7.04 12.35 10.38
CA LYS A 557 6.58 13.70 10.03
C LYS A 557 7.47 14.42 9.00
N THR A 558 8.70 13.95 8.81
CA THR A 558 9.71 14.61 7.96
C THR A 558 9.99 13.88 6.65
N ASN A 559 9.47 12.67 6.43
CA ASN A 559 9.89 11.85 5.30
C ASN A 559 9.07 12.09 4.02
N SER A 560 9.24 13.26 3.41
CA SER A 560 8.61 13.63 2.13
C SER A 560 9.28 12.99 0.91
N ASN A 561 10.58 12.67 0.97
CA ASN A 561 11.36 12.26 -0.21
C ASN A 561 10.91 10.91 -0.79
N GLY A 562 10.66 9.91 0.05
CA GLY A 562 10.23 8.58 -0.39
C GLY A 562 8.83 8.58 -1.01
N VAL A 563 7.90 9.31 -0.39
CA VAL A 563 6.55 9.54 -0.92
C VAL A 563 6.59 10.27 -2.26
N ASN A 564 7.41 11.32 -2.38
CA ASN A 564 7.60 12.06 -3.63
C ASN A 564 8.17 11.18 -4.75
N ALA A 565 9.12 10.29 -4.44
CA ALA A 565 9.67 9.36 -5.43
C ALA A 565 8.61 8.39 -5.97
N LEU A 566 7.77 7.83 -5.10
CA LEU A 566 6.65 6.98 -5.53
C LEU A 566 5.63 7.76 -6.35
N LYS A 567 5.34 9.00 -5.95
CA LYS A 567 4.43 9.89 -6.70
C LYS A 567 4.93 10.18 -8.11
N ALA A 568 6.19 10.59 -8.24
CA ALA A 568 6.83 10.84 -9.54
C ALA A 568 6.81 9.59 -10.42
N PHE A 569 7.09 8.42 -9.83
CA PHE A 569 7.02 7.15 -10.53
C PHE A 569 5.61 6.82 -11.05
N LEU A 570 4.56 7.03 -10.24
CA LEU A 570 3.17 6.81 -10.67
C LEU A 570 2.74 7.82 -11.75
N GLU A 571 3.23 9.06 -11.69
CA GLU A 571 3.02 10.06 -12.75
C GLU A 571 3.69 9.64 -14.07
N GLU A 572 4.93 9.13 -14.02
CA GLU A 572 5.62 8.57 -15.20
C GLU A 572 4.85 7.37 -15.78
N ILE A 573 4.30 6.48 -14.95
CA ILE A 573 3.44 5.38 -15.39
C ILE A 573 2.19 5.91 -16.08
N ALA A 574 1.52 6.90 -15.49
CA ALA A 574 0.32 7.48 -16.09
C ALA A 574 0.62 8.04 -17.50
N ILE A 575 1.75 8.75 -17.66
CA ILE A 575 2.19 9.27 -18.96
C ILE A 575 2.50 8.12 -19.93
N HIS A 576 3.21 7.09 -19.48
CA HIS A 576 3.57 5.93 -20.30
C HIS A 576 2.33 5.16 -20.80
N LEU A 577 1.34 4.92 -19.94
CA LEU A 577 0.10 4.22 -20.31
C LEU A 577 -0.84 5.04 -21.19
N VAL A 578 -0.69 6.37 -21.17
CA VAL A 578 -1.37 7.26 -22.13
C VAL A 578 -0.73 7.15 -23.52
N ASN A 579 0.56 6.83 -23.63
CA ASN A 579 1.26 6.67 -24.91
C ASN A 579 0.92 5.34 -25.62
N ARG A 580 0.06 5.42 -26.65
CA ARG A 580 -0.33 4.29 -27.50
C ARG A 580 0.74 3.79 -28.47
N ALA A 581 1.85 4.51 -28.64
CA ALA A 581 2.96 4.11 -29.48
C ALA A 581 4.10 3.44 -28.69
N SER A 582 3.87 3.12 -27.40
CA SER A 582 4.87 2.44 -26.57
C SER A 582 5.16 1.03 -27.06
N GLN A 583 6.38 0.56 -26.81
CA GLN A 583 6.78 -0.82 -27.06
C GLN A 583 5.95 -1.80 -26.25
N ARG A 584 5.52 -1.41 -25.03
CA ARG A 584 4.52 -2.16 -24.25
C ARG A 584 3.23 -2.38 -25.02
N GLU A 585 2.64 -1.34 -25.62
CA GLU A 585 1.37 -1.47 -26.35
C GLU A 585 1.53 -2.36 -27.58
N LEU A 586 2.66 -2.23 -28.29
CA LEU A 586 2.99 -3.12 -29.40
C LEU A 586 3.14 -4.57 -28.94
N MET A 587 3.82 -4.82 -27.82
CA MET A 587 4.00 -6.16 -27.26
C MET A 587 2.66 -6.76 -26.83
N ALA A 588 1.82 -6.00 -26.12
CA ALA A 588 0.48 -6.42 -25.71
C ALA A 588 -0.37 -6.82 -26.92
N PHE A 589 -0.36 -6.00 -27.98
CA PHE A 589 -1.04 -6.32 -29.23
C PHE A 589 -0.51 -7.61 -29.86
N ARG A 590 0.82 -7.82 -29.91
CA ARG A 590 1.42 -9.04 -30.48
C ARG A 590 1.09 -10.29 -29.66
N VAL A 591 1.06 -10.19 -28.34
CA VAL A 591 0.62 -11.30 -27.46
C VAL A 591 -0.84 -11.66 -27.75
N TYR A 592 -1.71 -10.65 -27.78
CA TYR A 592 -3.11 -10.84 -28.15
C TYR A 592 -3.25 -11.48 -29.53
N ASP A 593 -2.58 -10.92 -30.55
CA ASP A 593 -2.65 -11.38 -31.93
C ASP A 593 -2.16 -12.84 -32.11
N THR A 594 -1.12 -13.22 -31.35
CA THR A 594 -0.55 -14.58 -31.36
C THR A 594 -1.49 -15.59 -30.71
N HIS A 595 -2.14 -15.23 -29.60
CA HIS A 595 -2.91 -16.16 -28.78
C HIS A 595 -4.43 -16.04 -28.91
N LYS A 596 -4.94 -15.11 -29.73
CA LYS A 596 -6.40 -14.97 -29.98
C LYS A 596 -7.03 -16.22 -30.62
N ASN A 597 -6.22 -17.01 -31.34
CA ASN A 597 -6.65 -18.25 -31.99
C ASN A 597 -5.90 -19.43 -31.37
N ASN A 598 -6.63 -20.49 -30.99
CA ASN A 598 -6.04 -21.68 -30.36
C ASN A 598 -5.38 -22.67 -31.34
N ASN A 599 -5.43 -22.40 -32.65
CA ASN A 599 -4.90 -23.30 -33.66
C ASN A 599 -3.46 -22.90 -33.99
N SER A 600 -2.50 -23.76 -33.66
CA SER A 600 -1.13 -23.64 -34.16
C SER A 600 -1.01 -24.38 -35.48
N SER A 601 -0.56 -23.66 -36.52
CA SER A 601 -0.14 -24.28 -37.76
C SER A 601 1.10 -25.15 -37.52
N GLN A 602 1.11 -26.37 -38.07
CA GLN A 602 2.28 -27.25 -38.01
C GLN A 602 3.00 -27.26 -39.36
N VAL A 603 4.31 -27.01 -39.33
CA VAL A 603 5.24 -27.14 -40.45
C VAL A 603 6.41 -28.01 -39.98
N ASN A 604 6.59 -29.16 -40.60
CA ASN A 604 7.63 -30.14 -40.25
C ASN A 604 8.76 -30.22 -41.29
N GLU A 605 8.73 -29.34 -42.29
CA GLU A 605 9.71 -29.31 -43.38
C GLU A 605 10.83 -28.29 -43.06
N GLN A 606 11.98 -28.43 -43.72
CA GLN A 606 13.12 -27.54 -43.49
C GLN A 606 12.77 -26.10 -43.89
N LEU A 607 13.09 -25.15 -43.02
CA LEU A 607 12.90 -23.72 -43.21
C LEU A 607 14.19 -22.97 -42.85
N PRO A 608 14.45 -21.82 -43.49
CA PRO A 608 15.55 -20.96 -43.09
C PRO A 608 15.37 -20.50 -41.65
N GLU A 609 16.44 -20.59 -40.86
CA GLU A 609 16.42 -20.17 -39.46
C GLU A 609 16.00 -18.69 -39.33
N ALA A 610 15.14 -18.38 -38.35
CA ALA A 610 14.57 -17.04 -38.14
C ALA A 610 15.56 -16.06 -37.49
N SER A 611 16.70 -15.84 -38.16
CA SER A 611 17.83 -15.03 -37.72
C SER A 611 18.34 -14.10 -38.84
N GLY A 612 19.02 -13.00 -38.46
CA GLY A 612 19.58 -12.03 -39.41
C GLY A 612 18.53 -11.45 -40.38
N LEU A 613 18.80 -11.53 -41.69
CA LEU A 613 17.86 -11.10 -42.75
C LEU A 613 16.54 -11.89 -42.75
N ASN A 614 16.51 -13.06 -42.13
CA ASN A 614 15.32 -13.90 -42.00
C ASN A 614 14.62 -13.77 -40.65
N ARG A 615 15.00 -12.79 -39.80
CA ARG A 615 14.36 -12.62 -38.48
C ARG A 615 12.83 -12.41 -38.56
N GLY A 616 12.35 -11.80 -39.64
CA GLY A 616 10.92 -11.60 -39.91
C GLY A 616 10.23 -12.75 -40.66
N LEU A 617 10.92 -13.87 -40.93
CA LEU A 617 10.35 -15.04 -41.62
C LEU A 617 9.50 -15.85 -40.65
N MET A 618 8.25 -15.43 -40.47
CA MET A 618 7.22 -16.18 -39.74
C MET A 618 6.33 -16.90 -40.76
N PRO A 619 6.22 -18.24 -40.75
CA PRO A 619 5.56 -18.99 -41.83
C PRO A 619 4.11 -18.59 -42.12
N ASP A 620 3.32 -18.28 -41.09
CA ASP A 620 1.92 -17.87 -41.25
C ASP A 620 1.77 -16.43 -41.77
N ASP A 621 2.74 -15.55 -41.47
CA ASP A 621 2.76 -14.14 -41.91
C ASP A 621 3.63 -13.90 -43.16
N THR A 622 4.31 -14.93 -43.65
CA THR A 622 5.13 -14.86 -44.87
C THR A 622 4.32 -15.40 -46.03
N PHE A 623 4.03 -14.56 -47.03
CA PHE A 623 3.20 -14.95 -48.16
C PHE A 623 4.03 -15.35 -49.38
N VAL A 624 3.56 -16.36 -50.10
CA VAL A 624 4.11 -16.85 -51.37
C VAL A 624 3.11 -16.53 -52.48
N LEU A 625 3.59 -15.83 -53.51
CA LEU A 625 2.86 -15.59 -54.74
C LEU A 625 3.00 -16.83 -55.63
N VAL A 626 1.90 -17.54 -55.89
CA VAL A 626 1.91 -18.66 -56.83
C VAL A 626 1.57 -18.12 -58.22
N GLY A 627 2.59 -18.04 -59.07
CA GLY A 627 2.55 -17.38 -60.36
C GLY A 627 2.51 -18.34 -61.56
N TYR A 628 1.79 -17.96 -62.61
CA TYR A 628 1.68 -18.77 -63.83
C TYR A 628 2.60 -18.28 -64.93
N TYR A 629 3.38 -19.18 -65.54
CA TYR A 629 4.11 -18.90 -66.78
C TYR A 629 3.54 -19.68 -67.97
N LYS A 630 3.52 -19.02 -69.14
CA LYS A 630 2.77 -19.48 -70.32
C LYS A 630 3.51 -20.48 -71.20
N SER A 631 4.83 -20.40 -71.26
CA SER A 631 5.68 -21.19 -72.15
C SER A 631 7.14 -21.11 -71.69
N GLN A 632 8.00 -21.97 -72.26
CA GLN A 632 9.44 -21.92 -71.98
C GLN A 632 10.05 -20.56 -72.35
N ALA A 633 9.60 -19.94 -73.45
CA ALA A 633 10.04 -18.59 -73.81
C ALA A 633 9.68 -17.54 -72.74
N HIS A 634 8.50 -17.68 -72.11
CA HIS A 634 8.09 -16.81 -71.01
C HIS A 634 8.95 -17.02 -69.76
N LEU A 635 9.22 -18.28 -69.40
CA LEU A 635 10.11 -18.58 -68.28
C LEU A 635 11.52 -18.05 -68.51
N ASN A 636 12.07 -18.23 -69.72
CA ASN A 636 13.38 -17.69 -70.09
C ASN A 636 13.40 -16.17 -70.01
N TRP A 637 12.30 -15.49 -70.39
CA TRP A 637 12.18 -14.03 -70.23
C TRP A 637 12.16 -13.62 -68.74
N ILE A 638 11.40 -14.34 -67.90
CA ILE A 638 11.33 -14.08 -66.45
C ILE A 638 12.73 -14.16 -65.83
N ILE A 639 13.46 -15.24 -66.11
CA ILE A 639 14.81 -15.48 -65.57
C ILE A 639 15.82 -14.46 -66.14
N LYS A 640 15.78 -14.19 -67.45
CA LYS A 640 16.72 -13.26 -68.09
C LYS A 640 16.57 -11.83 -67.60
N HIS A 641 15.34 -11.38 -67.40
CA HIS A 641 15.05 -10.00 -67.03
C HIS A 641 14.85 -9.81 -65.53
N ASN A 642 14.80 -10.89 -64.74
CA ASN A 642 14.46 -10.88 -63.32
C ASN A 642 13.10 -10.20 -63.05
N LEU A 643 12.12 -10.44 -63.93
CA LEU A 643 10.78 -9.85 -63.85
C LEU A 643 9.70 -10.90 -64.02
N TYR A 644 8.73 -10.93 -63.10
CA TYR A 644 7.51 -11.72 -63.23
C TYR A 644 6.30 -10.80 -63.40
N ASN A 645 5.44 -11.06 -64.38
CA ASN A 645 4.27 -10.22 -64.64
C ASN A 645 2.94 -10.96 -64.49
N THR A 646 1.95 -10.26 -63.94
CA THR A 646 0.54 -10.68 -63.90
C THR A 646 -0.37 -9.59 -64.43
N ARG A 647 -1.57 -9.98 -64.87
CA ARG A 647 -2.58 -9.08 -65.42
C ARG A 647 -3.30 -8.33 -64.30
N MET A 648 -3.48 -7.03 -64.48
CA MET A 648 -4.54 -6.28 -63.79
C MET A 648 -5.79 -6.34 -64.66
N THR A 649 -6.74 -7.22 -64.36
CA THR A 649 -8.08 -7.15 -64.98
C THR A 649 -9.08 -6.54 -64.00
N LEU A 650 -10.01 -5.75 -64.53
CA LEU A 650 -11.10 -5.10 -63.80
C LEU A 650 -12.28 -6.05 -63.49
N ALA A 651 -12.27 -7.27 -64.04
CA ALA A 651 -13.27 -8.31 -63.81
C ALA A 651 -12.75 -9.37 -62.81
N ASP A 652 -13.63 -10.24 -62.30
CA ASP A 652 -13.37 -11.32 -61.32
C ASP A 652 -12.20 -12.27 -61.66
N ASP A 653 -11.69 -12.23 -62.89
CA ASP A 653 -10.52 -12.98 -63.37
C ASP A 653 -9.16 -12.27 -63.08
N GLY A 654 -9.15 -11.13 -62.38
CA GLY A 654 -7.94 -10.34 -62.09
C GLY A 654 -7.35 -10.56 -60.72
N MET A 655 -6.02 -10.40 -60.60
CA MET A 655 -5.37 -10.46 -59.30
C MET A 655 -5.75 -9.22 -58.47
N GLN A 656 -6.53 -9.41 -57.41
CA GLN A 656 -6.82 -8.35 -56.45
C GLN A 656 -5.54 -7.96 -55.69
N LEU A 657 -5.29 -6.65 -55.60
CA LEU A 657 -4.20 -6.07 -54.82
C LEU A 657 -4.52 -6.17 -53.32
N ARG A 658 -4.27 -7.35 -52.75
CA ARG A 658 -4.34 -7.57 -51.30
C ARG A 658 -2.96 -7.39 -50.67
N PRO A 659 -2.86 -6.98 -49.38
CA PRO A 659 -1.58 -6.87 -48.68
C PRO A 659 -0.70 -8.13 -48.80
N GLN A 660 -1.31 -9.31 -48.76
CA GLN A 660 -0.62 -10.61 -48.90
C GLN A 660 0.01 -10.81 -50.28
N THR A 661 -0.65 -10.32 -51.33
CA THR A 661 -0.13 -10.37 -52.71
C THR A 661 1.03 -9.39 -52.91
N VAL A 662 0.86 -8.16 -52.40
CA VAL A 662 1.81 -7.06 -52.59
C VAL A 662 3.06 -7.28 -51.76
N GLY A 663 2.91 -7.77 -50.53
CA GLY A 663 3.98 -8.08 -49.58
C GLY A 663 4.48 -9.53 -49.65
N ALA A 664 4.17 -10.27 -50.72
CA ALA A 664 4.67 -11.63 -50.88
C ALA A 664 6.21 -11.61 -50.94
N LYS A 665 6.85 -12.50 -50.16
CA LYS A 665 8.32 -12.60 -50.08
C LYS A 665 8.89 -13.56 -51.12
N TYR A 666 8.08 -14.52 -51.58
CA TYR A 666 8.49 -15.53 -52.54
C TYR A 666 7.51 -15.62 -53.71
N LEU A 667 8.01 -16.10 -54.85
CA LEU A 667 7.26 -16.41 -56.07
C LEU A 667 7.47 -17.87 -56.42
N LEU A 668 6.40 -18.66 -56.42
CA LEU A 668 6.39 -20.06 -56.86
C LEU A 668 5.79 -20.15 -58.26
N LEU A 669 6.57 -20.53 -59.25
CA LEU A 669 6.14 -20.59 -60.65
C LEU A 669 5.61 -21.97 -61.04
N TYR A 670 4.48 -21.99 -61.76
CA TYR A 670 3.87 -23.19 -62.33
C TYR A 670 3.38 -22.97 -63.78
N THR A 671 3.15 -24.06 -64.52
CA THR A 671 2.65 -24.00 -65.90
C THR A 671 1.64 -25.10 -66.24
N GLY A 672 0.85 -24.87 -67.30
CA GLY A 672 -0.07 -25.85 -67.87
C GLY A 672 -1.04 -26.50 -66.87
N ARG A 673 -1.14 -27.83 -66.95
CA ARG A 673 -1.89 -28.70 -66.02
C ARG A 673 -1.00 -29.28 -64.91
N GLU A 674 0.24 -28.83 -64.80
CA GLU A 674 1.16 -29.34 -63.79
C GLU A 674 0.65 -28.94 -62.41
N LYS A 675 0.37 -29.95 -61.58
CA LYS A 675 -0.01 -29.77 -60.18
C LYS A 675 1.18 -29.71 -59.24
N VAL A 676 2.39 -29.69 -59.81
CA VAL A 676 3.66 -29.65 -59.11
C VAL A 676 4.45 -28.46 -59.60
N ALA A 677 5.02 -27.69 -58.68
CA ALA A 677 5.93 -26.59 -58.97
C ALA A 677 7.27 -26.84 -58.27
N ASN A 678 8.37 -26.47 -58.91
CA ASN A 678 9.73 -26.61 -58.37
C ASN A 678 10.60 -25.38 -58.65
N LYS A 679 9.96 -24.25 -58.95
CA LYS A 679 10.64 -22.99 -59.31
C LYS A 679 10.23 -21.90 -58.34
N LEU A 680 10.93 -21.84 -57.22
CA LEU A 680 10.77 -20.80 -56.22
C LEU A 680 11.81 -19.69 -56.48
N PHE A 681 11.37 -18.45 -56.39
CA PHE A 681 12.20 -17.26 -56.48
C PHE A 681 11.90 -16.34 -55.30
N LYS A 682 12.88 -15.54 -54.90
CA LYS A 682 12.67 -14.50 -53.89
C LYS A 682 12.18 -13.22 -54.58
N LEU A 683 11.21 -12.55 -53.97
CA LEU A 683 10.70 -11.27 -54.46
C LEU A 683 11.44 -10.12 -53.77
N LYS A 684 11.77 -9.07 -54.54
CA LYS A 684 12.30 -7.85 -53.93
C LYS A 684 11.24 -7.15 -53.10
N MET A 685 11.67 -6.59 -51.97
CA MET A 685 10.77 -5.99 -50.96
C MET A 685 10.11 -4.66 -51.39
N ASP A 686 10.45 -4.10 -52.55
CA ASP A 686 9.87 -2.84 -53.04
C ASP A 686 8.42 -2.98 -53.56
N GLY A 687 7.90 -4.21 -53.63
CA GLY A 687 6.56 -4.51 -54.15
C GLY A 687 6.46 -4.47 -55.68
N PRO A 688 5.26 -4.70 -56.25
CA PRO A 688 5.05 -4.73 -57.68
C PRO A 688 5.01 -3.33 -58.31
N ARG A 689 5.59 -3.21 -59.50
CA ARG A 689 5.48 -2.03 -60.37
C ARG A 689 4.38 -2.21 -61.40
N ILE A 690 3.80 -1.11 -61.88
CA ILE A 690 2.79 -1.14 -62.92
C ILE A 690 3.47 -0.87 -64.27
N PHE A 691 3.42 -1.84 -65.19
CA PHE A 691 3.90 -1.69 -66.55
C PHE A 691 2.73 -1.64 -67.53
N SER A 692 2.80 -0.72 -68.48
CA SER A 692 1.96 -0.69 -69.65
C SER A 692 2.34 -1.79 -70.64
N LYS A 693 1.41 -2.13 -71.53
CA LYS A 693 1.68 -3.01 -72.67
C LYS A 693 2.91 -2.58 -73.50
N LYS A 694 3.12 -1.26 -73.69
CA LYS A 694 4.25 -0.74 -74.47
C LYS A 694 5.58 -1.01 -73.76
N GLU A 695 5.64 -0.84 -72.45
CA GLU A 695 6.84 -1.09 -71.63
C GLU A 695 7.20 -2.57 -71.56
N LEU A 696 6.22 -3.48 -71.46
CA LEU A 696 6.51 -4.92 -71.55
C LEU A 696 7.11 -5.28 -72.91
N VAL A 697 6.55 -4.73 -74.00
CA VAL A 697 7.08 -4.99 -75.35
C VAL A 697 8.49 -4.43 -75.51
N SER A 698 8.78 -3.22 -74.99
CA SER A 698 10.13 -2.65 -75.06
C SER A 698 11.17 -3.46 -74.26
N LYS A 699 10.73 -4.22 -73.25
CA LYS A 699 11.55 -5.17 -72.48
C LYS A 699 11.67 -6.56 -73.14
N GLY A 700 11.28 -6.71 -74.41
CA GLY A 700 11.47 -7.97 -75.16
C GLY A 700 10.53 -9.10 -74.73
N TYR A 701 9.34 -8.77 -74.23
CA TYR A 701 8.38 -9.76 -73.76
C TYR A 701 7.94 -10.74 -74.87
N PRO A 702 7.98 -12.07 -74.63
CA PRO A 702 7.97 -13.08 -75.70
C PRO A 702 6.60 -13.36 -76.33
N THR A 703 5.52 -12.77 -75.81
CA THR A 703 4.15 -12.96 -76.34
C THR A 703 3.45 -11.62 -76.51
N LYS A 704 2.46 -11.52 -77.40
CA LYS A 704 1.67 -10.27 -77.53
C LYS A 704 0.86 -10.02 -76.24
N PRO A 705 1.12 -8.94 -75.46
CA PRO A 705 0.36 -8.67 -74.26
C PRO A 705 -1.11 -8.37 -74.61
N ARG A 706 -2.05 -8.98 -73.89
CA ARG A 706 -3.50 -8.84 -74.12
C ARG A 706 -4.08 -7.61 -73.41
N GLU A 707 -3.74 -7.43 -72.13
CA GLU A 707 -4.21 -6.30 -71.31
C GLU A 707 -3.44 -5.00 -71.55
N ARG A 708 -4.01 -3.89 -71.06
CA ARG A 708 -3.39 -2.56 -71.10
C ARG A 708 -2.30 -2.39 -70.03
N LEU A 709 -2.52 -2.94 -68.83
CA LEU A 709 -1.67 -2.79 -67.65
C LEU A 709 -1.36 -4.15 -67.02
N TYR A 710 -0.16 -4.25 -66.43
CA TYR A 710 0.36 -5.43 -65.77
C TYR A 710 1.03 -5.04 -64.46
N LEU A 711 0.87 -5.88 -63.45
CA LEU A 711 1.70 -5.85 -62.25
C LEU A 711 2.96 -6.66 -62.52
N VAL A 712 4.11 -6.06 -62.24
CA VAL A 712 5.42 -6.64 -62.50
C VAL A 712 6.21 -6.66 -61.20
N PHE A 713 6.61 -7.85 -60.79
CA PHE A 713 7.43 -8.12 -59.62
C PHE A 713 8.88 -8.32 -60.04
N GLU A 714 9.82 -7.73 -59.31
CA GLU A 714 11.24 -8.03 -59.48
C GLU A 714 11.60 -9.28 -58.66
N ILE A 715 12.32 -10.20 -59.28
CA ILE A 715 12.76 -11.46 -58.66
C ILE A 715 14.27 -11.46 -58.43
N GLU A 716 14.70 -12.15 -57.39
CA GLU A 716 16.09 -12.51 -57.11
C GLU A 716 16.26 -14.02 -57.38
N GLN A 717 17.37 -14.40 -58.00
CA GLN A 717 17.64 -15.80 -58.34
C GLN A 717 18.21 -16.58 -57.15
N GLU A 718 18.87 -15.90 -56.22
CA GLU A 718 19.37 -16.51 -54.99
C GLU A 718 18.22 -16.69 -54.01
N ILE A 719 18.03 -17.93 -53.56
CA ILE A 719 17.07 -18.32 -52.53
C ILE A 719 17.82 -18.93 -51.36
N GLU A 720 17.15 -19.06 -50.22
CA GLU A 720 17.71 -19.77 -49.08
C GLU A 720 17.93 -21.26 -49.41
N LYS A 721 19.02 -21.85 -48.90
CA LYS A 721 19.49 -23.20 -49.26
C LYS A 721 18.45 -24.29 -49.00
N GLU A 722 17.64 -24.09 -47.97
CA GLU A 722 16.56 -24.99 -47.54
C GLU A 722 15.45 -25.12 -48.60
N PHE A 723 15.34 -24.16 -49.51
CA PHE A 723 14.36 -24.18 -50.60
C PHE A 723 14.95 -24.68 -51.93
N GLU A 724 16.25 -24.96 -52.00
CA GLU A 724 16.89 -25.49 -53.20
C GLU A 724 16.44 -26.93 -53.48
N ASN A 725 16.12 -27.24 -54.74
CA ASN A 725 15.71 -28.57 -55.20
C ASN A 725 14.44 -29.15 -54.54
N VAL A 726 13.59 -28.28 -53.96
CA VAL A 726 12.29 -28.67 -53.40
C VAL A 726 11.19 -28.60 -54.46
N ALA A 727 10.22 -29.52 -54.37
CA ALA A 727 9.02 -29.50 -55.21
C ALA A 727 7.75 -29.51 -54.36
N TRP A 728 6.72 -28.80 -54.82
CA TRP A 728 5.48 -28.57 -54.08
C TRP A 728 4.26 -28.99 -54.90
N LYS A 729 3.33 -29.73 -54.30
CA LYS A 729 2.04 -30.11 -54.88
C LYS A 729 1.04 -28.97 -54.79
N ILE A 730 1.24 -27.93 -55.60
CA ILE A 730 0.37 -26.74 -55.61
C ILE A 730 -1.12 -27.04 -55.83
N GLY A 731 -1.47 -28.18 -56.43
CA GLY A 731 -2.86 -28.60 -56.62
C GLY A 731 -3.59 -28.99 -55.32
N GLU A 732 -2.88 -29.16 -54.22
CA GLU A 732 -3.43 -29.44 -52.89
C GLU A 732 -3.61 -28.15 -52.05
N LEU A 733 -3.15 -27.00 -52.55
CA LEU A 733 -3.34 -25.71 -51.88
C LEU A 733 -4.81 -25.27 -51.91
N ALA A 734 -5.32 -24.79 -50.78
CA ALA A 734 -6.73 -24.38 -50.62
C ALA A 734 -7.17 -23.32 -51.65
N ASN A 735 -6.28 -22.40 -51.99
CA ASN A 735 -6.55 -21.30 -52.93
C ASN A 735 -6.23 -21.64 -54.40
N TYR A 736 -5.98 -22.91 -54.73
CA TYR A 736 -5.66 -23.29 -56.11
C TYR A 736 -6.85 -23.00 -57.05
N PRO A 737 -6.65 -22.18 -58.10
CA PRO A 737 -7.76 -21.68 -58.91
C PRO A 737 -8.36 -22.77 -59.80
N LYS A 738 -9.69 -22.80 -59.91
CA LYS A 738 -10.42 -23.68 -60.84
C LYS A 738 -10.11 -23.39 -62.31
N LYS A 739 -9.73 -22.15 -62.63
CA LYS A 739 -9.35 -21.68 -63.96
C LYS A 739 -7.84 -21.53 -64.03
N HIS A 740 -7.20 -22.30 -64.91
CA HIS A 740 -5.75 -22.27 -65.08
C HIS A 740 -5.26 -20.88 -65.51
N GLY A 741 -4.09 -20.48 -65.02
CA GLY A 741 -3.41 -19.27 -65.43
C GLY A 741 -3.69 -18.02 -64.60
N LEU A 742 -4.41 -18.18 -63.48
CA LEU A 742 -4.60 -17.13 -62.48
C LEU A 742 -3.55 -17.27 -61.37
N PRO A 743 -2.84 -16.19 -61.00
CA PRO A 743 -2.02 -16.21 -59.81
C PRO A 743 -2.86 -16.02 -58.56
N PHE A 744 -2.37 -16.57 -57.46
CA PHE A 744 -2.97 -16.44 -56.14
C PHE A 744 -1.87 -16.35 -55.09
N HIS A 745 -2.24 -15.98 -53.86
CA HIS A 745 -1.32 -15.99 -52.73
C HIS A 745 -1.74 -17.09 -51.75
N THR A 746 -0.76 -17.56 -50.99
CA THR A 746 -0.87 -18.58 -49.96
C THR A 746 0.18 -18.28 -48.90
N SER A 747 0.01 -18.74 -47.67
CA SER A 747 1.06 -18.59 -46.65
C SER A 747 2.20 -19.55 -46.92
N LEU A 748 3.39 -19.24 -46.41
CA LEU A 748 4.53 -20.15 -46.47
C LEU A 748 4.21 -21.45 -45.74
N THR A 749 3.46 -21.39 -44.63
CA THR A 749 2.92 -22.58 -43.94
C THR A 749 2.20 -23.52 -44.89
N GLU A 750 1.20 -23.03 -45.63
CA GLU A 750 0.40 -23.84 -46.55
C GLU A 750 1.27 -24.43 -47.67
N VAL A 751 2.23 -23.65 -48.19
CA VAL A 751 3.20 -24.13 -49.19
C VAL A 751 4.06 -25.26 -48.63
N MET A 752 4.57 -25.12 -47.41
CA MET A 752 5.41 -26.15 -46.82
C MET A 752 4.63 -27.43 -46.47
N GLN A 753 3.33 -27.35 -46.23
CA GLN A 753 2.50 -28.54 -46.01
C GLN A 753 2.33 -29.42 -47.25
N VAL A 754 2.55 -28.87 -48.45
CA VAL A 754 2.39 -29.60 -49.73
C VAL A 754 3.74 -29.96 -50.37
N VAL A 755 4.84 -29.96 -49.62
CA VAL A 755 6.16 -30.41 -50.10
C VAL A 755 6.11 -31.88 -50.50
N ILE A 756 6.69 -32.19 -51.66
CA ILE A 756 6.88 -33.56 -52.13
C ILE A 756 8.09 -34.13 -51.39
N ARG A 757 7.84 -35.10 -50.51
CA ARG A 757 8.91 -35.84 -49.84
C ARG A 757 9.63 -36.74 -50.85
N PRO A 758 10.97 -36.77 -50.83
CA PRO A 758 11.76 -37.64 -51.69
C PRO A 758 11.49 -39.13 -51.45
#